data_AF-B4D221-F1
#
_entry.id   AF-B4D221-F1
#
_cell.length_a   1.000
_cell.length_b   1.000
_cell.length_c   1.000
_cell.angle_alpha   90.00
_cell.angle_beta   90.00
_cell.angle_gamma   90.00
#
_symmetry.space_group_name_H-M   'P 1'
#
loop_
_entity.id
_entity.type
_entity.pdbx_description
1 polymer ?
#
loop_
_entity_poly.entity_id
_entity_poly.type
_entity_poly.pdbx_seq_one_letter_code
_entity_poly.pdbx_strand_id
1 'polypeptide(L)'
;MRTILFAMAILAANAAASDTLAPWSSKTEPGDIAKNHVEQIADAGPAKHTYTVIQGGTVDGQNCRSPLGVGMNREGVSDQVWESNRFVRLENVGDSDVINPWLSNGRNTFRNFGEVFASAVTPGMSAKEKALALWFQEIQFRYHAGGDNKELGDPVKVFNSYGHNTCGNDSICLAGLWQKAGLKAAPARGVGHCITQVFYEDRWHLLDGDQAVLYLLRDNETIAGEQDIVRDHDLIRRTHTSGITFADNRAHDEWESALYGYEGEVKGQRNCNDKTSMNMTLRPGEALVWRWGHLTPVKYHGDKPIYPDMVCNGLWEYRPDFTKPVWRQGATRVENIQEKDGELSAEPGKSGTIEWTVRTPYVIVGGQLEVGGAGAKFAISRDGKTWESATDNLDKFFPPNGPACYEYRIRCEFTPETRVQRLAIVNDLQMAPLVLPSMSIGGNTFVYSDETNGERKVTVTHGWVERSSSTPPPAVEAPIAPVDGGEVNGTDIAFQWKAPPPADGARIADYHFELSDRVDMKWPLSTNFYKLISRTADRGQAQYTLPAAGLLAPNHRYFWRVRAKNSQGVWGPWSKVWSFTPQAPSYPLEVNLVYDEKKTEGILHWKPNPAGRPAVKYRIYGSDEKGFAVSDVPYQVNVGATRDLAAQFPANFIAETSDAELAVLGPKIKLPNANKTYYRVVAVDEHGKRSGPSDYATAPRPVIHSEPPTAARVGGDYHYQPQANRSLGDLKAREINGQEVRAFFEIESPKYTIVKGPAWLKLDPATGTLVGKPDAAGKFEVTILATIEREQRKVDEAALVWGNYRLLATSIEKLAGTPQSFTIDVTP
;
A
#
# COMPACT_ATOMS: atom_id res chain seq x y z
N MET A 1 -19.90 -17.37 -53.34
CA MET A 1 -19.57 -18.25 -52.19
C MET A 1 -18.07 -18.49 -51.99
N ARG A 2 -17.25 -18.75 -53.03
CA ARG A 2 -15.79 -18.96 -52.87
C ARG A 2 -14.96 -17.70 -52.52
N THR A 3 -15.44 -16.51 -52.82
CA THR A 3 -14.73 -15.24 -52.55
C THR A 3 -14.95 -14.70 -51.13
N ILE A 4 -16.03 -15.10 -50.46
CA ILE A 4 -16.34 -14.71 -49.06
C ILE A 4 -15.50 -15.54 -48.06
N LEU A 5 -15.18 -16.80 -48.41
CA LEU A 5 -14.26 -17.63 -47.64
C LEU A 5 -12.80 -17.14 -47.67
N PHE A 6 -12.39 -16.43 -48.73
CA PHE A 6 -11.02 -15.92 -48.85
C PHE A 6 -10.81 -14.61 -48.05
N ALA A 7 -11.84 -13.77 -47.91
CA ALA A 7 -11.80 -12.57 -47.07
C ALA A 7 -11.76 -12.93 -45.56
N MET A 8 -12.51 -13.96 -45.14
CA MET A 8 -12.39 -14.49 -43.77
C MET A 8 -11.03 -15.14 -43.49
N ALA A 9 -10.40 -15.76 -44.51
CA ALA A 9 -9.07 -16.37 -44.36
C ALA A 9 -7.93 -15.33 -44.25
N ILE A 10 -8.08 -14.14 -44.84
CA ILE A 10 -7.09 -13.06 -44.71
C ILE A 10 -7.29 -12.24 -43.42
N LEU A 11 -8.54 -12.12 -42.93
CA LEU A 11 -8.81 -11.65 -41.56
C LEU A 11 -8.32 -12.65 -40.49
N ALA A 12 -8.38 -13.96 -40.78
CA ALA A 12 -7.75 -14.98 -39.94
C ALA A 12 -6.20 -14.96 -40.02
N ALA A 13 -5.62 -14.58 -41.17
CA ALA A 13 -4.17 -14.47 -41.33
C ALA A 13 -3.57 -13.24 -40.63
N ASN A 14 -4.31 -12.15 -40.45
CA ASN A 14 -3.88 -11.02 -39.60
C ASN A 14 -4.30 -11.17 -38.12
N ALA A 15 -5.24 -12.06 -37.80
CA ALA A 15 -5.51 -12.50 -36.42
C ALA A 15 -4.45 -13.51 -35.91
N ALA A 16 -3.59 -14.04 -36.78
CA ALA A 16 -2.41 -14.83 -36.41
C ALA A 16 -1.25 -13.97 -35.85
N ALA A 17 -1.44 -12.67 -35.61
CA ALA A 17 -0.49 -11.81 -34.91
C ALA A 17 -0.48 -12.00 -33.38
N SER A 18 -1.13 -13.04 -32.86
CA SER A 18 -1.55 -13.11 -31.46
C SER A 18 -0.51 -13.61 -30.45
N ASP A 19 0.74 -13.86 -30.84
CA ASP A 19 1.81 -14.23 -29.89
C ASP A 19 3.08 -13.41 -30.16
N THR A 20 2.92 -12.09 -30.33
CA THR A 20 4.03 -11.19 -30.70
C THR A 20 4.44 -10.22 -29.59
N LEU A 21 3.60 -10.00 -28.57
CA LEU A 21 3.89 -9.05 -27.50
C LEU A 21 4.80 -9.67 -26.44
N ALA A 22 5.77 -8.88 -26.00
CA ALA A 22 6.62 -9.22 -24.89
C ALA A 22 5.83 -9.11 -23.57
N PRO A 23 6.19 -9.88 -22.54
CA PRO A 23 7.18 -10.97 -22.56
C PRO A 23 6.57 -12.32 -22.99
N TRP A 24 5.29 -12.38 -23.35
CA TRP A 24 4.58 -13.66 -23.47
C TRP A 24 4.94 -14.45 -24.73
N SER A 25 5.21 -13.75 -25.82
CA SER A 25 5.63 -14.33 -27.10
C SER A 25 6.92 -15.15 -27.03
N SER A 26 7.85 -14.77 -26.15
CA SER A 26 9.12 -15.49 -25.96
C SER A 26 9.03 -16.62 -24.94
N LYS A 27 7.88 -16.77 -24.27
CA LYS A 27 7.66 -17.78 -23.23
C LYS A 27 6.80 -18.95 -23.71
N THR A 28 6.55 -19.10 -25.01
CA THR A 28 5.80 -20.21 -25.59
C THR A 28 6.50 -21.55 -25.36
N GLU A 29 5.75 -22.60 -25.06
CA GLU A 29 6.27 -23.94 -24.74
C GLU A 29 5.74 -25.01 -25.71
N PRO A 30 6.46 -26.12 -25.93
CA PRO A 30 5.92 -27.27 -26.65
C PRO A 30 4.61 -27.77 -26.01
N GLY A 31 3.55 -27.87 -26.82
CA GLY A 31 2.23 -28.30 -26.36
C GLY A 31 1.28 -27.15 -26.00
N ASP A 32 1.71 -25.89 -26.11
CA ASP A 32 0.81 -24.74 -26.10
C ASP A 32 -0.18 -24.80 -27.27
N ILE A 33 -1.46 -24.59 -26.99
CA ILE A 33 -2.53 -24.65 -27.99
C ILE A 33 -3.20 -23.28 -28.09
N ALA A 34 -3.01 -22.60 -29.21
CA ALA A 34 -3.74 -21.37 -29.51
C ALA A 34 -5.23 -21.66 -29.71
N LYS A 35 -6.07 -20.81 -29.12
CA LYS A 35 -7.54 -20.89 -29.17
C LYS A 35 -8.13 -19.52 -29.49
N ASN A 36 -9.32 -19.54 -30.06
CA ASN A 36 -10.11 -18.35 -30.29
C ASN A 36 -11.60 -18.63 -30.07
N HIS A 37 -12.33 -17.57 -29.74
CA HIS A 37 -13.80 -17.55 -29.66
C HIS A 37 -14.29 -16.26 -30.32
N VAL A 38 -15.33 -16.37 -31.15
CA VAL A 38 -15.98 -15.23 -31.80
C VAL A 38 -17.42 -15.19 -31.37
N GLU A 39 -17.81 -14.10 -30.72
CA GLU A 39 -19.18 -13.82 -30.33
C GLU A 39 -19.75 -12.73 -31.24
N GLN A 40 -20.87 -13.02 -31.91
CA GLN A 40 -21.60 -12.03 -32.71
C GLN A 40 -22.81 -11.54 -31.94
N ILE A 41 -22.92 -10.22 -31.81
CA ILE A 41 -23.98 -9.55 -31.05
C ILE A 41 -24.73 -8.64 -32.02
N ALA A 42 -25.93 -9.06 -32.40
CA ALA A 42 -26.76 -8.36 -33.38
C ALA A 42 -28.21 -8.37 -32.92
N ASP A 43 -28.52 -7.50 -31.96
CA ASP A 43 -29.86 -7.40 -31.37
C ASP A 43 -30.39 -5.97 -31.44
N ALA A 44 -31.69 -5.84 -31.74
CA ALA A 44 -32.48 -4.64 -31.45
C ALA A 44 -33.02 -4.64 -29.99
N GLY A 45 -32.73 -5.71 -29.24
CA GLY A 45 -33.19 -5.98 -27.87
C GLY A 45 -32.30 -5.37 -26.78
N PRO A 46 -32.48 -5.77 -25.50
CA PRO A 46 -31.90 -5.09 -24.34
C PRO A 46 -30.38 -4.97 -24.44
N ALA A 47 -29.83 -3.89 -23.89
CA ALA A 47 -28.43 -3.47 -24.05
C ALA A 47 -27.39 -4.35 -23.32
N LYS A 48 -27.71 -5.62 -23.04
CA LYS A 48 -26.83 -6.59 -22.39
C LYS A 48 -26.89 -7.94 -23.10
N HIS A 49 -25.73 -8.52 -23.36
CA HIS A 49 -25.57 -9.86 -23.93
C HIS A 49 -24.60 -10.68 -23.08
N THR A 50 -25.00 -11.89 -22.70
CA THR A 50 -24.19 -12.76 -21.83
C THR A 50 -23.80 -14.03 -22.55
N TYR A 51 -22.52 -14.40 -22.49
CA TYR A 51 -21.99 -15.62 -23.09
C TYR A 51 -20.87 -16.19 -22.22
N THR A 52 -20.47 -17.43 -22.48
CA THR A 52 -19.42 -18.12 -21.72
C THR A 52 -18.35 -18.65 -22.66
N VAL A 53 -17.08 -18.45 -22.29
CA VAL A 53 -15.92 -19.03 -22.95
C VAL A 53 -15.23 -19.99 -21.99
N ILE A 54 -14.86 -21.19 -22.46
CA ILE A 54 -14.16 -22.19 -21.64
C ILE A 54 -12.67 -22.13 -22.00
N GLN A 55 -11.84 -21.82 -21.02
CA GLN A 55 -10.39 -21.96 -21.13
C GLN A 55 -9.98 -23.30 -20.52
N GLY A 56 -9.37 -24.17 -21.32
CA GLY A 56 -8.73 -25.41 -20.87
C GLY A 56 -7.34 -25.20 -20.28
N GLY A 57 -6.63 -26.31 -20.07
CA GLY A 57 -5.28 -26.31 -19.51
C GLY A 57 -5.25 -26.30 -17.97
N THR A 58 -4.05 -26.15 -17.43
CA THR A 58 -3.78 -26.17 -15.98
C THR A 58 -3.10 -24.89 -15.47
N VAL A 59 -2.73 -23.98 -16.37
CA VAL A 59 -2.14 -22.68 -16.03
C VAL A 59 -2.85 -21.52 -16.74
N ASP A 60 -2.84 -20.35 -16.12
CA ASP A 60 -3.36 -19.08 -16.65
C ASP A 60 -2.61 -17.88 -16.07
N GLY A 61 -2.94 -16.66 -16.51
CA GLY A 61 -2.30 -15.45 -15.97
C GLY A 61 -2.54 -15.20 -14.49
N GLN A 62 -3.65 -15.66 -13.92
CA GLN A 62 -4.01 -15.43 -12.52
C GLN A 62 -3.24 -16.37 -11.58
N ASN A 63 -3.15 -17.65 -11.92
CA ASN A 63 -2.43 -18.64 -11.12
C ASN A 63 -0.91 -18.62 -11.38
N CYS A 64 -0.44 -17.93 -12.42
CA CYS A 64 0.98 -17.68 -12.66
C CYS A 64 1.49 -16.34 -12.10
N ARG A 65 0.64 -15.55 -11.44
CA ARG A 65 0.98 -14.20 -10.93
C ARG A 65 1.07 -14.15 -9.40
N SER A 66 2.18 -13.62 -8.89
CA SER A 66 2.31 -13.27 -7.47
C SER A 66 1.46 -12.05 -7.10
N PRO A 67 1.05 -11.87 -5.82
CA PRO A 67 0.46 -10.62 -5.37
C PRO A 67 1.36 -9.41 -5.65
N LEU A 68 0.76 -8.24 -5.86
CA LEU A 68 1.49 -6.97 -5.98
C LEU A 68 1.75 -6.38 -4.58
N GLY A 69 2.72 -5.47 -4.51
CA GLY A 69 3.02 -4.72 -3.29
C GLY A 69 4.16 -3.71 -3.48
N VAL A 70 4.28 -2.77 -2.55
CA VAL A 70 5.34 -1.71 -2.61
C VAL A 70 6.76 -2.29 -2.54
N GLY A 71 6.93 -3.43 -1.86
CA GLY A 71 8.20 -4.14 -1.81
C GLY A 71 8.74 -4.55 -3.18
N MET A 72 7.92 -4.59 -4.23
CA MET A 72 8.37 -4.84 -5.62
C MET A 72 9.61 -4.01 -5.96
N ASN A 73 9.59 -2.69 -5.74
CA ASN A 73 10.67 -1.77 -6.12
C ASN A 73 12.01 -2.06 -5.46
N ARG A 74 11.98 -2.66 -4.26
CA ARG A 74 13.18 -2.93 -3.47
C ARG A 74 13.66 -4.38 -3.63
N GLU A 75 12.71 -5.31 -3.76
CA GLU A 75 12.94 -6.75 -3.66
C GLU A 75 12.76 -7.50 -4.99
N GLY A 76 12.24 -6.84 -6.04
CA GLY A 76 12.09 -7.41 -7.39
C GLY A 76 11.06 -8.56 -7.51
N VAL A 77 10.05 -8.60 -6.64
CA VAL A 77 9.23 -9.81 -6.36
C VAL A 77 8.04 -10.03 -7.28
N SER A 78 7.79 -9.15 -8.24
CA SER A 78 6.65 -9.32 -9.15
C SER A 78 6.99 -10.32 -10.24
N ASP A 79 6.68 -11.58 -9.96
CA ASP A 79 6.75 -12.64 -10.96
C ASP A 79 5.34 -12.94 -11.48
N GLN A 80 5.11 -12.62 -12.75
CA GLN A 80 4.11 -13.30 -13.57
C GLN A 80 4.86 -14.22 -14.53
N VAL A 81 4.89 -15.52 -14.21
CA VAL A 81 5.70 -16.48 -14.97
C VAL A 81 5.12 -16.69 -16.37
N TRP A 82 3.80 -16.57 -16.54
CA TRP A 82 3.11 -16.74 -17.80
C TRP A 82 1.75 -16.01 -17.80
N GLU A 83 1.18 -15.81 -18.98
CA GLU A 83 -0.15 -15.25 -19.24
C GLU A 83 -0.80 -16.11 -20.32
N SER A 84 -2.09 -16.46 -20.18
CA SER A 84 -2.82 -17.23 -21.20
C SER A 84 -3.53 -16.30 -22.18
N ASN A 85 -4.04 -15.18 -21.69
CA ASN A 85 -4.77 -14.21 -22.49
C ASN A 85 -3.81 -13.55 -23.50
N ARG A 86 -4.26 -13.36 -24.74
CA ARG A 86 -3.48 -12.66 -25.77
C ARG A 86 -4.16 -11.37 -26.16
N PHE A 87 -5.43 -11.47 -26.55
CA PHE A 87 -6.23 -10.30 -26.84
C PHE A 87 -7.72 -10.56 -26.68
N VAL A 88 -8.45 -9.47 -26.48
CA VAL A 88 -9.89 -9.39 -26.69
C VAL A 88 -10.16 -8.19 -27.58
N ARG A 89 -10.80 -8.43 -28.72
CA ARG A 89 -11.15 -7.40 -29.71
C ARG A 89 -12.65 -7.16 -29.71
N LEU A 90 -13.07 -5.93 -29.45
CA LEU A 90 -14.44 -5.46 -29.45
C LEU A 90 -14.62 -4.51 -30.64
N GLU A 91 -15.35 -4.96 -31.67
CA GLU A 91 -15.47 -4.26 -32.95
C GLU A 91 -16.92 -3.93 -33.28
N ASN A 92 -17.14 -2.71 -33.81
CA ASN A 92 -18.39 -2.35 -34.46
C ASN A 92 -18.36 -2.77 -35.94
N VAL A 93 -19.10 -3.83 -36.26
CA VAL A 93 -19.26 -4.38 -37.62
C VAL A 93 -20.58 -3.93 -38.28
N GLY A 94 -21.31 -3.02 -37.63
CA GLY A 94 -22.57 -2.47 -38.09
C GLY A 94 -22.41 -1.19 -38.89
N ASP A 95 -23.55 -0.55 -39.17
CA ASP A 95 -23.64 0.69 -39.93
C ASP A 95 -24.06 1.90 -39.06
N SER A 96 -24.12 1.71 -37.73
CA SER A 96 -24.50 2.71 -36.73
C SER A 96 -23.43 2.81 -35.64
N ASP A 97 -23.31 3.98 -35.00
CA ASP A 97 -22.44 4.14 -33.83
C ASP A 97 -22.90 3.24 -32.68
N VAL A 98 -21.94 2.61 -32.02
CA VAL A 98 -22.16 1.87 -30.77
C VAL A 98 -21.73 2.76 -29.62
N ILE A 99 -22.69 3.16 -28.80
CA ILE A 99 -22.48 4.10 -27.71
C ILE A 99 -22.10 3.34 -26.45
N ASN A 100 -20.99 3.71 -25.83
CA ASN A 100 -20.61 3.23 -24.51
C ASN A 100 -20.47 1.69 -24.39
N PRO A 101 -19.89 0.97 -25.38
CA PRO A 101 -19.75 -0.46 -25.29
C PRO A 101 -18.70 -0.86 -24.26
N TRP A 102 -18.96 -1.93 -23.52
CA TRP A 102 -18.06 -2.50 -22.53
C TRP A 102 -18.19 -4.01 -22.48
N LEU A 103 -17.09 -4.68 -22.15
CA LEU A 103 -17.07 -6.12 -21.91
C LEU A 103 -16.61 -6.38 -20.48
N SER A 104 -17.52 -6.92 -19.67
CA SER A 104 -17.22 -7.29 -18.29
C SER A 104 -17.03 -8.78 -18.11
N ASN A 105 -16.04 -9.17 -17.30
CA ASN A 105 -15.88 -10.54 -16.76
C ASN A 105 -16.30 -10.61 -15.27
N GLY A 106 -17.00 -9.59 -14.76
CA GLY A 106 -17.39 -9.43 -13.36
C GLY A 106 -16.27 -8.98 -12.41
N ARG A 107 -15.00 -9.01 -12.84
CA ARG A 107 -13.83 -8.60 -12.04
C ARG A 107 -13.24 -7.25 -12.48
N ASN A 108 -13.59 -6.78 -13.68
CA ASN A 108 -13.06 -5.57 -14.30
C ASN A 108 -14.05 -4.40 -14.34
N THR A 109 -14.99 -4.33 -13.40
CA THR A 109 -16.02 -3.28 -13.37
C THR A 109 -15.45 -1.98 -12.78
N PHE A 110 -14.50 -1.35 -13.48
CA PHE A 110 -13.85 -0.09 -13.08
C PHE A 110 -14.02 0.99 -14.15
N ARG A 111 -15.15 0.97 -14.88
CA ARG A 111 -15.38 1.87 -16.01
C ARG A 111 -15.52 3.32 -15.59
N ASN A 112 -15.99 3.58 -14.38
CA ASN A 112 -16.16 4.91 -13.83
C ASN A 112 -16.01 4.86 -12.31
N PHE A 113 -15.92 6.03 -11.68
CA PHE A 113 -15.72 6.14 -10.25
C PHE A 113 -16.81 5.44 -9.40
N GLY A 114 -18.06 5.42 -9.87
CA GLY A 114 -19.15 4.72 -9.20
C GLY A 114 -18.99 3.21 -9.20
N GLU A 115 -18.52 2.64 -10.31
CA GLU A 115 -18.25 1.20 -10.42
C GLU A 115 -17.02 0.77 -9.62
N VAL A 116 -15.94 1.58 -9.64
CA VAL A 116 -14.74 1.37 -8.79
C VAL A 116 -15.11 1.33 -7.31
N PHE A 117 -16.08 2.16 -6.90
CA PHE A 117 -16.61 2.13 -5.54
C PHE A 117 -17.46 0.86 -5.28
N ALA A 118 -18.37 0.53 -6.20
CA ALA A 118 -19.32 -0.57 -6.04
C ALA A 118 -18.68 -1.96 -6.08
N SER A 119 -17.48 -2.10 -6.64
CA SER A 119 -16.72 -3.37 -6.65
C SER A 119 -16.24 -3.78 -5.26
N ALA A 120 -15.91 -2.81 -4.40
CA ALA A 120 -15.47 -3.07 -3.02
C ALA A 120 -16.64 -3.05 -2.03
N VAL A 121 -17.53 -2.07 -2.19
CA VAL A 121 -18.56 -1.72 -1.20
C VAL A 121 -19.92 -2.32 -1.56
N THR A 122 -20.44 -3.16 -0.66
CA THR A 122 -21.77 -3.76 -0.78
C THR A 122 -22.76 -3.14 0.21
N PRO A 123 -24.08 -3.21 -0.06
CA PRO A 123 -25.09 -2.80 0.91
C PRO A 123 -24.90 -3.50 2.27
N GLY A 124 -25.14 -2.77 3.36
CA GLY A 124 -25.04 -3.30 4.73
C GLY A 124 -23.68 -3.16 5.40
N MET A 125 -22.62 -2.80 4.68
CA MET A 125 -21.31 -2.56 5.29
C MET A 125 -21.32 -1.37 6.26
N SER A 126 -20.71 -1.57 7.42
CA SER A 126 -20.32 -0.52 8.38
C SER A 126 -19.29 0.44 7.78
N ALA A 127 -19.07 1.56 8.46
CA ALA A 127 -18.05 2.54 8.06
C ALA A 127 -16.63 1.92 8.04
N LYS A 128 -16.30 1.12 9.06
CA LYS A 128 -15.05 0.34 9.15
C LYS A 128 -14.88 -0.61 7.96
N GLU A 129 -15.90 -1.41 7.65
CA GLU A 129 -15.86 -2.36 6.53
C GLU A 129 -15.71 -1.66 5.18
N LYS A 130 -16.39 -0.53 4.96
CA LYS A 130 -16.22 0.28 3.73
C LYS A 130 -14.79 0.79 3.60
N ALA A 131 -14.21 1.30 4.69
CA ALA A 131 -12.86 1.82 4.70
C ALA A 131 -11.83 0.74 4.33
N LEU A 132 -11.92 -0.43 4.99
CA LEU A 132 -11.08 -1.59 4.75
C LEU A 132 -11.25 -2.18 3.35
N ALA A 133 -12.49 -2.33 2.87
CA ALA A 133 -12.75 -2.88 1.54
C ALA A 133 -12.12 -2.03 0.42
N LEU A 134 -12.23 -0.70 0.52
CA LEU A 134 -11.67 0.22 -0.46
C LEU A 134 -10.14 0.26 -0.39
N TRP A 135 -9.57 0.30 0.82
CA TRP A 135 -8.12 0.22 1.01
C TRP A 135 -7.54 -1.10 0.47
N PHE A 136 -8.16 -2.23 0.80
CA PHE A 136 -7.67 -3.53 0.36
C PHE A 136 -7.78 -3.71 -1.16
N GLN A 137 -8.82 -3.16 -1.79
CA GLN A 137 -8.90 -3.09 -3.25
C GLN A 137 -7.74 -2.26 -3.83
N GLU A 138 -7.51 -1.04 -3.34
CA GLU A 138 -6.43 -0.18 -3.84
C GLU A 138 -5.08 -0.91 -3.86
N ILE A 139 -4.67 -1.52 -2.74
CA ILE A 139 -3.36 -2.16 -2.63
C ILE A 139 -3.20 -3.44 -3.48
N GLN A 140 -4.30 -4.03 -3.94
CA GLN A 140 -4.27 -5.22 -4.78
C GLN A 140 -4.18 -4.90 -6.29
N PHE A 141 -4.60 -3.70 -6.70
CA PHE A 141 -4.72 -3.34 -8.11
C PHE A 141 -3.63 -2.39 -8.62
N ARG A 142 -2.68 -2.01 -7.76
CA ARG A 142 -1.58 -1.11 -8.15
C ARG A 142 -0.33 -1.35 -7.31
N TYR A 143 0.80 -0.86 -7.80
CA TYR A 143 2.06 -0.80 -7.08
C TYR A 143 2.61 0.64 -7.04
N HIS A 144 3.63 0.88 -6.21
CA HIS A 144 4.26 2.19 -6.12
C HIS A 144 5.18 2.43 -7.32
N ALA A 145 4.96 3.49 -8.10
CA ALA A 145 5.93 3.98 -9.08
C ALA A 145 5.63 5.41 -9.54
N GLY A 146 6.69 6.13 -9.93
CA GLY A 146 6.62 7.48 -10.52
C GLY A 146 5.91 7.52 -11.88
N GLY A 147 5.46 8.71 -12.27
CA GLY A 147 4.83 8.98 -13.55
C GLY A 147 4.18 10.37 -13.57
N ASP A 148 3.24 10.58 -14.51
CA ASP A 148 2.57 11.88 -14.66
C ASP A 148 1.54 12.13 -13.55
N ASN A 149 1.91 12.92 -12.53
CA ASN A 149 1.04 13.25 -11.40
C ASN A 149 -0.30 13.92 -11.79
N LYS A 150 -0.45 14.44 -13.02
CA LYS A 150 -1.75 14.95 -13.50
C LYS A 150 -2.75 13.83 -13.81
N GLU A 151 -2.25 12.63 -14.06
CA GLU A 151 -3.03 11.46 -14.48
C GLU A 151 -3.19 10.46 -13.33
N LEU A 152 -2.17 10.33 -12.47
CA LEU A 152 -2.09 9.29 -11.45
C LEU A 152 -2.97 9.51 -10.21
N GLY A 153 -3.54 10.71 -10.01
CA GLY A 153 -4.49 11.01 -8.93
C GLY A 153 -5.95 10.66 -9.25
N ASP A 154 -6.19 9.92 -10.34
CA ASP A 154 -7.51 9.52 -10.82
C ASP A 154 -7.66 7.99 -10.76
N PRO A 155 -8.50 7.43 -9.89
CA PRO A 155 -8.57 5.98 -9.68
C PRO A 155 -9.04 5.21 -10.92
N VAL A 156 -9.86 5.82 -11.80
CA VAL A 156 -10.31 5.18 -13.04
C VAL A 156 -9.12 5.03 -13.99
N LYS A 157 -8.30 6.08 -14.13
CA LYS A 157 -7.10 6.04 -14.97
C LYS A 157 -6.03 5.13 -14.38
N VAL A 158 -5.80 5.20 -13.08
CA VAL A 158 -4.83 4.35 -12.38
C VAL A 158 -5.15 2.89 -12.65
N PHE A 159 -6.39 2.46 -12.39
CA PHE A 159 -6.71 1.04 -12.56
C PHE A 159 -6.78 0.58 -14.01
N ASN A 160 -7.22 1.42 -14.96
CA ASN A 160 -7.38 1.00 -16.35
C ASN A 160 -6.12 1.19 -17.22
N SER A 161 -5.37 2.27 -17.03
CA SER A 161 -4.30 2.69 -17.94
C SER A 161 -2.89 2.51 -17.36
N TYR A 162 -2.69 2.77 -16.07
CA TYR A 162 -1.35 2.88 -15.49
C TYR A 162 -0.94 1.67 -14.64
N GLY A 163 -1.81 1.20 -13.74
CA GLY A 163 -1.53 0.12 -12.80
C GLY A 163 -0.55 0.48 -11.68
N HIS A 164 -0.19 1.76 -11.55
CA HIS A 164 0.70 2.28 -10.52
C HIS A 164 0.37 3.72 -10.17
N ASN A 165 0.83 4.19 -9.02
CA ASN A 165 0.87 5.60 -8.63
C ASN A 165 1.94 5.83 -7.54
N THR A 166 2.12 7.09 -7.12
CA THR A 166 3.00 7.45 -6.00
C THR A 166 2.17 7.70 -4.73
N CYS A 167 2.80 7.77 -3.55
CA CYS A 167 2.12 8.00 -2.27
C CYS A 167 1.18 9.23 -2.25
N GLY A 168 1.60 10.33 -2.89
CA GLY A 168 0.78 11.54 -3.02
C GLY A 168 -0.51 11.30 -3.81
N ASN A 169 -0.45 10.46 -4.84
CA ASN A 169 -1.58 10.15 -5.70
C ASN A 169 -2.46 9.04 -5.12
N ASP A 170 -1.88 8.01 -4.52
CA ASP A 170 -2.59 6.96 -3.78
C ASP A 170 -3.47 7.57 -2.68
N SER A 171 -2.88 8.46 -1.86
CA SER A 171 -3.62 9.17 -0.83
C SER A 171 -4.74 10.05 -1.40
N ILE A 172 -4.62 10.58 -2.63
CA ILE A 172 -5.72 11.28 -3.32
C ILE A 172 -6.85 10.30 -3.68
N CYS A 173 -6.51 9.20 -4.35
CA CYS A 173 -7.47 8.18 -4.80
C CYS A 173 -8.28 7.59 -3.63
N LEU A 174 -7.60 7.14 -2.56
CA LEU A 174 -8.26 6.59 -1.38
C LEU A 174 -9.16 7.60 -0.68
N ALA A 175 -8.71 8.85 -0.53
CA ALA A 175 -9.52 9.89 0.08
C ALA A 175 -10.83 10.12 -0.68
N GLY A 176 -10.77 10.15 -2.02
CA GLY A 176 -11.96 10.30 -2.84
C GLY A 176 -12.91 9.12 -2.72
N LEU A 177 -12.39 7.89 -2.75
CA LEU A 177 -13.20 6.68 -2.57
C LEU A 177 -13.90 6.63 -1.21
N TRP A 178 -13.22 7.02 -0.13
CA TRP A 178 -13.84 7.13 1.20
C TRP A 178 -14.89 8.25 1.26
N GLN A 179 -14.66 9.39 0.62
CA GLN A 179 -15.69 10.44 0.53
C GLN A 179 -16.92 9.95 -0.25
N LYS A 180 -16.73 9.18 -1.33
CA LYS A 180 -17.83 8.54 -2.05
C LYS A 180 -18.63 7.58 -1.16
N ALA A 181 -17.96 6.93 -0.20
CA ALA A 181 -18.56 6.06 0.80
C ALA A 181 -19.34 6.81 1.90
N GLY A 182 -19.31 8.14 1.91
CA GLY A 182 -19.89 9.00 2.94
C GLY A 182 -19.00 9.19 4.17
N LEU A 183 -17.71 8.84 4.08
CA LEU A 183 -16.75 8.96 5.18
C LEU A 183 -15.94 10.26 5.05
N LYS A 184 -15.53 10.84 6.17
CA LYS A 184 -14.60 11.98 6.15
C LYS A 184 -13.18 11.46 5.96
N ALA A 185 -12.39 12.17 5.16
CA ALA A 185 -10.99 11.85 4.89
C ALA A 185 -10.12 13.10 5.08
N ALA A 186 -8.96 12.92 5.69
CA ALA A 186 -7.98 13.98 5.93
C ALA A 186 -6.55 13.46 5.72
N PRO A 187 -5.61 14.30 5.25
CA PRO A 187 -4.22 13.88 5.11
C PRO A 187 -3.57 13.59 6.47
N ALA A 188 -2.63 12.64 6.53
CA ALA A 188 -1.65 12.59 7.62
C ALA A 188 -0.48 13.53 7.34
N ARG A 189 0.37 13.76 8.35
CA ARG A 189 1.53 14.65 8.36
C ARG A 189 2.83 13.83 8.45
N GLY A 190 2.94 12.80 7.63
CA GLY A 190 4.17 12.03 7.47
C GLY A 190 5.29 12.87 6.86
N VAL A 191 6.53 12.73 7.33
CA VAL A 191 7.69 13.38 6.70
C VAL A 191 8.22 12.49 5.59
N GLY A 192 8.38 13.02 4.38
CA GLY A 192 8.81 12.29 3.19
C GLY A 192 7.75 11.37 2.58
N HIS A 193 6.54 11.34 3.13
CA HIS A 193 5.49 10.39 2.75
C HIS A 193 4.09 11.00 2.85
N CYS A 194 3.23 10.70 1.87
CA CYS A 194 1.86 11.22 1.81
C CYS A 194 0.85 10.11 2.12
N ILE A 195 0.02 10.31 3.13
CA ILE A 195 -0.98 9.33 3.58
C ILE A 195 -2.32 10.02 3.79
N THR A 196 -3.42 9.28 3.70
CA THR A 196 -4.75 9.75 4.12
C THR A 196 -5.29 8.88 5.26
N GLN A 197 -6.04 9.53 6.14
CA GLN A 197 -6.77 8.92 7.24
C GLN A 197 -8.27 9.09 7.04
N VAL A 198 -9.05 8.19 7.61
CA VAL A 198 -10.51 8.15 7.51
C VAL A 198 -11.15 8.26 8.89
N PHE A 199 -12.30 8.93 8.99
CA PHE A 199 -13.04 9.09 10.25
C PHE A 199 -14.26 8.17 10.30
N TYR A 200 -14.34 7.35 11.34
CA TYR A 200 -15.52 6.57 11.72
C TYR A 200 -15.46 6.27 13.22
N GLU A 201 -16.58 5.84 13.82
CA GLU A 201 -16.62 5.49 15.26
C GLU A 201 -16.00 6.57 16.17
N ASP A 202 -16.30 7.83 15.85
CA ASP A 202 -15.85 9.04 16.55
C ASP A 202 -14.33 9.23 16.67
N ARG A 203 -13.54 8.62 15.78
CA ARG A 203 -12.08 8.79 15.73
C ARG A 203 -11.49 8.69 14.32
N TRP A 204 -10.23 9.09 14.19
CA TRP A 204 -9.44 8.94 12.97
C TRP A 204 -8.70 7.60 12.94
N HIS A 205 -8.60 7.02 11.75
CA HIS A 205 -7.92 5.76 11.47
C HIS A 205 -7.00 5.93 10.27
N LEU A 206 -5.75 5.48 10.40
CA LEU A 206 -4.74 5.57 9.35
C LEU A 206 -4.65 4.24 8.60
N LEU A 207 -4.96 4.27 7.30
CA LEU A 207 -4.76 3.16 6.38
C LEU A 207 -3.87 3.68 5.24
N ASP A 208 -2.63 3.23 5.21
CA ASP A 208 -1.66 3.64 4.21
C ASP A 208 -1.84 2.75 2.97
N GLY A 209 -2.41 3.33 1.92
CA GLY A 209 -2.54 2.64 0.63
C GLY A 209 -1.15 2.35 0.09
N ASP A 210 -0.30 3.37 -0.02
CA ASP A 210 1.04 3.30 -0.60
C ASP A 210 1.95 2.22 0.00
N GLN A 211 2.17 2.25 1.32
CA GLN A 211 2.97 1.25 2.01
C GLN A 211 2.20 -0.07 2.25
N ALA A 212 0.95 -0.15 1.81
CA ALA A 212 0.05 -1.27 1.96
C ALA A 212 -0.02 -1.76 3.42
N VAL A 213 -0.21 -0.83 4.36
CA VAL A 213 -0.19 -1.12 5.80
C VAL A 213 -1.31 -0.43 6.59
N LEU A 214 -1.76 -1.12 7.62
CA LEU A 214 -2.60 -0.59 8.70
C LEU A 214 -1.99 -1.02 10.04
N TYR A 215 -2.20 -0.20 11.07
CA TYR A 215 -1.69 -0.46 12.42
C TYR A 215 -2.86 -0.68 13.37
N LEU A 216 -2.77 -1.68 14.25
CA LEU A 216 -3.81 -1.96 15.24
C LEU A 216 -3.37 -1.46 16.63
N LEU A 217 -4.31 -0.90 17.38
CA LEU A 217 -4.15 -0.64 18.81
C LEU A 217 -3.96 -1.95 19.59
N ARG A 218 -3.74 -1.83 20.91
CA ARG A 218 -3.46 -2.97 21.79
C ARG A 218 -4.63 -3.96 21.92
N ASP A 219 -5.84 -3.54 21.56
CA ASP A 219 -7.02 -4.40 21.46
C ASP A 219 -6.97 -5.37 20.27
N ASN A 220 -6.04 -5.18 19.32
CA ASN A 220 -5.95 -5.94 18.07
C ASN A 220 -7.23 -5.88 17.21
N GLU A 221 -8.04 -4.84 17.36
CA GLU A 221 -9.30 -4.67 16.63
C GLU A 221 -9.46 -3.26 16.06
N THR A 222 -9.07 -2.25 16.84
CA THR A 222 -9.18 -0.84 16.46
C THR A 222 -7.98 -0.43 15.62
N ILE A 223 -8.23 0.13 14.43
CA ILE A 223 -7.16 0.71 13.59
C ILE A 223 -6.67 1.99 14.24
N ALA A 224 -5.36 2.13 14.41
CA ALA A 224 -4.72 3.31 14.97
C ALA A 224 -4.80 4.51 14.00
N GLY A 225 -5.02 5.70 14.54
CA GLY A 225 -4.81 6.97 13.82
C GLY A 225 -3.37 7.46 13.95
N GLU A 226 -3.05 8.55 13.26
CA GLU A 226 -1.75 9.22 13.32
C GLU A 226 -1.34 9.57 14.75
N GLN A 227 -2.25 10.14 15.55
CA GLN A 227 -1.94 10.56 16.92
C GLN A 227 -1.63 9.36 17.82
N ASP A 228 -2.26 8.20 17.57
CA ASP A 228 -1.96 6.97 18.30
C ASP A 228 -0.53 6.49 18.01
N ILE A 229 -0.14 6.45 16.72
CA ILE A 229 1.20 5.97 16.32
C ILE A 229 2.31 6.98 16.62
N VAL A 230 2.07 8.29 16.52
CA VAL A 230 3.03 9.34 16.95
C VAL A 230 3.27 9.29 18.46
N ARG A 231 2.24 8.90 19.22
CA ARG A 231 2.39 8.67 20.65
C ARG A 231 3.18 7.40 20.92
N ASP A 232 2.84 6.29 20.25
CA ASP A 232 3.43 4.98 20.49
C ASP A 232 3.94 4.30 19.20
N HIS A 233 5.22 4.51 18.87
CA HIS A 233 5.86 3.87 17.71
C HIS A 233 5.92 2.34 17.80
N ASP A 234 5.77 1.72 18.98
CA ASP A 234 5.73 0.26 19.06
C ASP A 234 4.51 -0.34 18.34
N LEU A 235 3.44 0.44 18.12
CA LEU A 235 2.33 0.03 17.26
C LEU A 235 2.76 -0.22 15.81
N ILE A 236 3.76 0.55 15.33
CA ILE A 236 4.38 0.36 14.01
C ILE A 236 5.40 -0.77 14.08
N ARG A 237 6.29 -0.77 15.07
CA ARG A 237 7.40 -1.74 15.17
C ARG A 237 6.96 -3.19 15.36
N ARG A 238 5.74 -3.41 15.85
CA ARG A 238 5.12 -4.75 15.97
C ARG A 238 4.32 -5.16 14.72
N THR A 239 4.30 -4.32 13.69
CA THR A 239 3.52 -4.50 12.47
C THR A 239 4.45 -4.61 11.27
N HIS A 240 4.20 -5.59 10.41
CA HIS A 240 4.89 -5.74 9.14
C HIS A 240 4.57 -4.57 8.20
N THR A 241 5.56 -3.73 7.90
CA THR A 241 5.41 -2.58 7.00
C THR A 241 5.76 -2.93 5.55
N SER A 242 5.36 -2.06 4.61
CA SER A 242 5.69 -2.18 3.17
C SER A 242 5.12 -3.40 2.43
N GLY A 243 3.97 -3.91 2.87
CA GLY A 243 3.15 -4.87 2.14
C GLY A 243 3.73 -6.28 1.96
N ILE A 244 2.94 -7.18 1.37
CA ILE A 244 3.19 -8.63 1.33
C ILE A 244 4.48 -9.05 0.61
N THR A 245 4.95 -8.25 -0.35
CA THR A 245 6.16 -8.55 -1.13
C THR A 245 7.46 -8.23 -0.38
N PHE A 246 7.39 -7.44 0.70
CA PHE A 246 8.55 -7.07 1.50
C PHE A 246 8.86 -8.15 2.54
N ALA A 247 10.15 -8.40 2.79
CA ALA A 247 10.57 -9.37 3.81
C ALA A 247 10.42 -8.82 5.22
N ASP A 248 10.17 -9.69 6.20
CA ASP A 248 10.19 -9.32 7.62
C ASP A 248 11.52 -8.65 7.98
N ASN A 249 11.47 -7.40 8.40
CA ASN A 249 12.66 -6.63 8.75
C ASN A 249 12.34 -5.58 9.81
N ARG A 250 12.57 -5.95 11.08
CA ARG A 250 12.33 -5.08 12.22
C ARG A 250 13.05 -3.72 12.12
N ALA A 251 14.27 -3.67 11.60
CA ALA A 251 15.01 -2.41 11.48
C ALA A 251 14.37 -1.47 10.45
N HIS A 252 13.69 -2.03 9.44
CA HIS A 252 12.89 -1.29 8.47
C HIS A 252 11.55 -0.85 9.08
N ASP A 253 10.86 -1.71 9.83
CA ASP A 253 9.63 -1.31 10.55
C ASP A 253 9.88 -0.16 11.55
N GLU A 254 11.03 -0.21 12.24
CA GLU A 254 11.52 0.90 13.06
C GLU A 254 11.85 2.14 12.22
N TRP A 255 12.42 1.98 11.03
CA TRP A 255 12.73 3.09 10.13
C TRP A 255 11.46 3.78 9.61
N GLU A 256 10.40 3.03 9.33
CA GLU A 256 9.08 3.53 8.92
C GLU A 256 8.36 4.27 10.06
N SER A 257 8.61 3.90 11.32
CA SER A 257 8.03 4.64 12.46
C SER A 257 8.49 6.10 12.50
N ALA A 258 9.69 6.38 11.96
CA ALA A 258 10.26 7.72 11.91
C ALA A 258 9.42 8.72 11.10
N LEU A 259 8.59 8.27 10.16
CA LEU A 259 7.76 9.15 9.34
C LEU A 259 6.78 9.97 10.19
N TYR A 260 6.40 9.46 11.37
CA TYR A 260 5.31 9.98 12.18
C TYR A 260 5.83 10.76 13.38
N GLY A 261 5.74 12.09 13.30
CA GLY A 261 6.18 12.99 14.37
C GLY A 261 5.24 14.17 14.69
N TYR A 262 4.07 14.26 14.05
CA TYR A 262 3.15 15.38 14.20
C TYR A 262 2.13 15.12 15.31
N GLU A 263 2.22 15.86 16.42
CA GLU A 263 1.36 15.69 17.61
C GLU A 263 0.08 16.57 17.56
N GLY A 264 -0.13 17.35 16.49
CA GLY A 264 -1.27 18.24 16.37
C GLY A 264 -2.58 17.55 15.96
N GLU A 265 -3.67 18.33 15.92
CA GLU A 265 -5.00 17.85 15.53
C GLU A 265 -5.07 17.50 14.03
N VAL A 266 -5.79 16.42 13.70
CA VAL A 266 -6.07 16.05 12.32
C VAL A 266 -7.01 17.09 11.67
N LYS A 267 -6.52 17.77 10.64
CA LYS A 267 -7.26 18.81 9.90
C LYS A 267 -7.13 18.64 8.39
N GLY A 268 -7.98 19.35 7.67
CA GLY A 268 -7.95 19.43 6.21
C GLY A 268 -8.76 18.33 5.54
N GLN A 269 -8.69 18.31 4.22
CA GLN A 269 -9.46 17.39 3.39
C GLN A 269 -8.65 17.05 2.14
N ARG A 270 -8.84 15.86 1.59
CA ARG A 270 -8.22 15.40 0.34
C ARG A 270 -9.28 14.69 -0.49
N ASN A 271 -9.28 14.89 -1.81
CA ASN A 271 -10.26 14.28 -2.70
C ASN A 271 -9.63 14.02 -4.08
N CYS A 272 -10.17 13.07 -4.83
CA CYS A 272 -9.72 12.73 -6.18
C CYS A 272 -10.63 13.36 -7.25
N ASN A 273 -10.21 13.22 -8.51
CA ASN A 273 -11.11 13.43 -9.63
C ASN A 273 -12.10 12.25 -9.70
N ASP A 274 -13.40 12.55 -9.75
CA ASP A 274 -14.49 11.57 -9.77
C ASP A 274 -15.29 11.56 -11.08
N LYS A 275 -14.88 12.38 -12.07
CA LYS A 275 -15.61 12.60 -13.32
C LYS A 275 -15.14 11.73 -14.48
N THR A 276 -14.00 11.06 -14.35
CA THR A 276 -13.45 10.25 -15.43
C THR A 276 -14.29 8.99 -15.64
N SER A 277 -14.42 8.61 -16.91
CA SER A 277 -15.04 7.35 -17.30
C SER A 277 -14.32 6.76 -18.51
N MET A 278 -14.41 5.44 -18.64
CA MET A 278 -13.98 4.67 -19.80
C MET A 278 -15.04 4.66 -20.90
N ASN A 279 -15.93 5.66 -20.92
CA ASN A 279 -16.96 5.83 -21.93
C ASN A 279 -16.33 6.12 -23.29
N MET A 280 -16.90 5.53 -24.33
CA MET A 280 -16.38 5.63 -25.69
C MET A 280 -17.51 5.42 -26.69
N THR A 281 -17.31 5.88 -27.93
CA THR A 281 -18.15 5.51 -29.06
C THR A 281 -17.30 4.68 -30.01
N LEU A 282 -17.80 3.52 -30.43
CA LEU A 282 -17.22 2.78 -31.56
C LEU A 282 -18.05 3.09 -32.79
N ARG A 283 -17.52 3.89 -33.71
CA ARG A 283 -18.11 4.15 -35.02
C ARG A 283 -18.01 2.92 -35.93
N PRO A 284 -18.78 2.83 -37.00
CA PRO A 284 -18.65 1.77 -37.99
C PRO A 284 -17.19 1.58 -38.44
N GLY A 285 -16.65 0.37 -38.28
CA GLY A 285 -15.26 0.05 -38.59
C GLY A 285 -14.25 0.39 -37.50
N GLU A 286 -14.69 0.84 -36.31
CA GLU A 286 -13.83 0.99 -35.14
C GLU A 286 -13.78 -0.27 -34.26
N ALA A 287 -12.62 -0.49 -33.64
CA ALA A 287 -12.43 -1.53 -32.65
C ALA A 287 -11.51 -1.09 -31.50
N LEU A 288 -11.86 -1.52 -30.29
CA LEU A 288 -10.97 -1.52 -29.14
C LEU A 288 -10.37 -2.93 -28.99
N VAL A 289 -9.06 -3.02 -28.83
CA VAL A 289 -8.36 -4.28 -28.59
C VAL A 289 -7.60 -4.21 -27.28
N TRP A 290 -8.07 -4.94 -26.28
CA TRP A 290 -7.28 -5.24 -25.10
C TRP A 290 -6.25 -6.30 -25.47
N ARG A 291 -4.97 -6.05 -25.20
CA ARG A 291 -3.89 -7.01 -25.46
C ARG A 291 -3.05 -7.17 -24.20
N TRP A 292 -2.67 -8.42 -23.88
CA TRP A 292 -1.78 -8.69 -22.76
C TRP A 292 -0.33 -8.67 -23.23
N GLY A 293 0.52 -7.94 -22.50
CA GLY A 293 1.91 -7.69 -22.86
C GLY A 293 2.12 -6.36 -23.59
N HIS A 294 3.38 -6.04 -23.87
CA HIS A 294 3.81 -4.78 -24.44
C HIS A 294 4.62 -4.95 -25.74
N LEU A 295 4.75 -3.86 -26.48
CA LEU A 295 5.60 -3.76 -27.66
C LEU A 295 7.08 -3.73 -27.27
N THR A 296 7.98 -3.95 -28.23
CA THR A 296 9.44 -3.82 -28.01
C THR A 296 9.99 -2.78 -28.99
N PRO A 297 10.43 -1.59 -28.52
CA PRO A 297 10.42 -1.13 -27.13
C PRO A 297 9.00 -0.90 -26.58
N VAL A 298 8.86 -0.95 -25.25
CA VAL A 298 7.58 -0.67 -24.56
C VAL A 298 7.11 0.74 -24.89
N LYS A 299 5.83 0.89 -25.22
CA LYS A 299 5.19 2.21 -25.40
C LYS A 299 4.43 2.59 -24.13
N TYR A 300 4.63 3.82 -23.64
CA TYR A 300 4.11 4.28 -22.36
C TYR A 300 4.01 5.80 -22.31
N HIS A 301 3.27 6.32 -21.33
CA HIS A 301 3.14 7.73 -20.98
C HIS A 301 3.72 8.00 -19.59
N GLY A 302 4.42 9.12 -19.43
CA GLY A 302 5.11 9.51 -18.21
C GLY A 302 6.50 8.91 -18.09
N ASP A 303 6.88 8.55 -16.86
CA ASP A 303 8.20 8.01 -16.55
C ASP A 303 8.40 6.61 -17.15
N LYS A 304 9.67 6.25 -17.39
CA LYS A 304 10.02 4.92 -17.88
C LYS A 304 9.54 3.84 -16.90
N PRO A 305 8.77 2.84 -17.34
CA PRO A 305 8.29 1.77 -16.48
C PRO A 305 9.46 0.99 -15.86
N ILE A 306 9.41 0.83 -14.54
CA ILE A 306 10.35 -0.03 -13.79
C ILE A 306 9.98 -1.51 -13.98
N TYR A 307 8.69 -1.79 -14.19
CA TYR A 307 8.15 -3.11 -14.57
C TYR A 307 7.46 -3.02 -15.94
N PRO A 308 8.19 -3.19 -17.05
CA PRO A 308 7.59 -3.14 -18.38
C PRO A 308 6.50 -4.19 -18.58
N ASP A 309 6.63 -5.37 -17.96
CA ASP A 309 5.64 -6.46 -18.01
C ASP A 309 4.30 -6.11 -17.31
N MET A 310 4.28 -5.05 -16.49
CA MET A 310 3.06 -4.50 -15.90
C MET A 310 2.38 -3.44 -16.79
N VAL A 311 2.93 -3.18 -17.97
CA VAL A 311 2.32 -2.36 -19.01
C VAL A 311 1.78 -3.27 -20.09
N CYS A 312 0.53 -3.02 -20.48
CA CYS A 312 -0.07 -3.65 -21.65
C CYS A 312 -0.23 -2.61 -22.76
N ASN A 313 0.17 -2.96 -24.00
CA ASN A 313 -0.08 -2.11 -25.15
C ASN A 313 -1.30 -2.61 -25.91
N GLY A 314 -2.48 -2.03 -25.69
CA GLY A 314 -3.70 -2.30 -26.46
C GLY A 314 -3.75 -1.55 -27.80
N LEU A 315 -4.88 -1.63 -28.50
CA LEU A 315 -5.12 -0.88 -29.75
C LEU A 315 -6.47 -0.16 -29.77
N TRP A 316 -6.49 1.03 -30.38
CA TRP A 316 -7.68 1.59 -31.00
C TRP A 316 -7.52 1.54 -32.51
N GLU A 317 -8.46 0.94 -33.22
CA GLU A 317 -8.40 0.82 -34.68
C GLU A 317 -9.60 1.51 -35.32
N TYR A 318 -9.39 2.16 -36.46
CA TYR A 318 -10.44 2.58 -37.38
C TYR A 318 -10.10 2.10 -38.79
N ARG A 319 -10.94 1.22 -39.34
CA ARG A 319 -10.78 0.57 -40.64
C ARG A 319 -12.06 0.74 -41.46
N PRO A 320 -12.33 1.93 -42.04
CA PRO A 320 -13.56 2.19 -42.77
C PRO A 320 -13.69 1.33 -44.03
N ASP A 321 -14.92 0.91 -44.33
CA ASP A 321 -15.28 0.24 -45.58
C ASP A 321 -15.66 1.30 -46.64
N PHE A 322 -14.78 1.52 -47.62
CA PHE A 322 -15.02 2.46 -48.72
C PHE A 322 -15.94 1.92 -49.81
N THR A 323 -16.41 0.67 -49.71
CA THR A 323 -17.42 0.12 -50.63
C THR A 323 -18.84 0.54 -50.28
N LYS A 324 -19.04 1.17 -49.11
CA LYS A 324 -20.34 1.64 -48.60
C LYS A 324 -20.24 3.09 -48.14
N PRO A 325 -21.29 3.91 -48.26
CA PRO A 325 -21.25 5.32 -47.86
C PRO A 325 -21.10 5.56 -46.35
N VAL A 326 -21.17 4.51 -45.51
CA VAL A 326 -21.11 4.60 -44.05
C VAL A 326 -19.79 5.22 -43.54
N TRP A 327 -18.68 5.10 -44.27
CA TRP A 327 -17.40 5.72 -43.89
C TRP A 327 -17.50 7.25 -43.70
N ARG A 328 -18.48 7.90 -44.37
CA ARG A 328 -18.71 9.35 -44.24
C ARG A 328 -19.17 9.73 -42.84
N GLN A 329 -19.91 8.85 -42.16
CA GLN A 329 -20.33 9.06 -40.76
C GLN A 329 -19.13 9.04 -39.81
N GLY A 330 -18.10 8.26 -40.15
CA GLY A 330 -16.86 8.21 -39.37
C GLY A 330 -15.98 9.46 -39.52
N ALA A 331 -16.19 10.27 -40.55
CA ALA A 331 -15.43 11.50 -40.77
C ALA A 331 -16.10 12.71 -40.11
N THR A 332 -15.31 13.53 -39.42
CA THR A 332 -15.77 14.80 -38.86
C THR A 332 -15.91 15.91 -39.91
N ARG A 333 -15.24 15.77 -41.05
CA ARG A 333 -15.35 16.67 -42.19
C ARG A 333 -15.07 15.90 -43.48
N VAL A 334 -15.90 16.11 -44.50
CA VAL A 334 -15.68 15.58 -45.86
C VAL A 334 -16.00 16.68 -46.86
N GLU A 335 -15.04 17.05 -47.68
CA GLU A 335 -15.19 18.11 -48.69
C GLU A 335 -14.68 17.65 -50.04
N ASN A 336 -15.50 17.79 -51.07
CA ASN A 336 -15.15 17.49 -52.47
C ASN A 336 -14.57 16.07 -52.67
N ILE A 337 -15.15 15.07 -52.01
CA ILE A 337 -14.75 13.65 -52.13
C ILE A 337 -15.85 12.85 -52.80
N GLN A 338 -15.47 12.11 -53.83
CA GLN A 338 -16.30 11.09 -54.45
C GLN A 338 -15.81 9.69 -54.09
N GLU A 339 -16.76 8.76 -54.08
CA GLU A 339 -16.61 7.35 -53.77
C GLU A 339 -17.03 6.58 -55.03
N LYS A 340 -16.14 5.75 -55.57
CA LYS A 340 -16.43 4.93 -56.74
C LYS A 340 -15.67 3.62 -56.69
N ASP A 341 -16.35 2.49 -56.90
CA ASP A 341 -15.76 1.16 -56.98
C ASP A 341 -14.87 0.78 -55.77
N GLY A 342 -15.22 1.26 -54.57
CA GLY A 342 -14.44 1.03 -53.33
C GLY A 342 -13.22 1.94 -53.16
N GLU A 343 -13.08 2.98 -53.99
CA GLU A 343 -11.97 3.92 -53.97
C GLU A 343 -12.48 5.36 -53.72
N LEU A 344 -11.72 6.11 -52.90
CA LEU A 344 -11.95 7.53 -52.65
C LEU A 344 -11.03 8.37 -53.54
N SER A 345 -11.59 9.41 -54.15
CA SER A 345 -10.85 10.43 -54.90
C SER A 345 -11.43 11.83 -54.68
N ALA A 346 -10.69 12.86 -55.05
CA ALA A 346 -11.27 14.19 -55.19
C ALA A 346 -12.37 14.20 -56.27
N GLU A 347 -13.39 15.03 -56.08
CA GLU A 347 -14.36 15.37 -57.13
C GLU A 347 -13.64 16.01 -58.34
N PRO A 348 -14.14 15.81 -59.58
CA PRO A 348 -13.50 16.33 -60.78
C PRO A 348 -13.22 17.84 -60.70
N GLY A 349 -11.98 18.23 -60.95
CA GLY A 349 -11.55 19.63 -60.97
C GLY A 349 -11.41 20.30 -59.59
N LYS A 350 -11.52 19.55 -58.49
CA LYS A 350 -11.40 20.07 -57.13
C LYS A 350 -10.27 19.40 -56.36
N SER A 351 -9.86 20.04 -55.26
CA SER A 351 -9.10 19.38 -54.19
C SER A 351 -10.07 18.91 -53.11
N GLY A 352 -9.84 17.70 -52.61
CA GLY A 352 -10.68 17.09 -51.58
C GLY A 352 -10.01 17.05 -50.21
N THR A 353 -10.81 17.02 -49.15
CA THR A 353 -10.32 16.88 -47.77
C THR A 353 -11.23 15.93 -47.00
N ILE A 354 -10.61 15.03 -46.23
CA ILE A 354 -11.30 14.26 -45.19
C ILE A 354 -10.62 14.53 -43.86
N GLU A 355 -11.37 14.82 -42.80
CA GLU A 355 -10.87 14.87 -41.44
C GLU A 355 -11.58 13.81 -40.59
N TRP A 356 -10.81 13.07 -39.81
CA TRP A 356 -11.29 12.16 -38.77
C TRP A 356 -10.84 12.65 -37.41
N THR A 357 -11.71 12.50 -36.41
CA THR A 357 -11.33 12.63 -35.00
C THR A 357 -11.14 11.23 -34.43
N VAL A 358 -10.06 11.01 -33.69
CA VAL A 358 -9.86 9.80 -32.89
C VAL A 358 -9.96 10.21 -31.43
N ARG A 359 -10.79 9.49 -30.67
CA ARG A 359 -11.00 9.73 -29.25
C ARG A 359 -11.09 8.38 -28.53
N THR A 360 -10.32 8.23 -27.46
CA THR A 360 -10.24 7.00 -26.66
C THR A 360 -10.17 7.35 -25.18
N PRO A 361 -10.75 6.53 -24.29
CA PRO A 361 -10.59 6.70 -22.85
C PRO A 361 -9.23 6.25 -22.31
N TYR A 362 -8.49 5.43 -23.07
CA TYR A 362 -7.11 5.07 -22.77
C TYR A 362 -6.14 6.08 -23.37
N VAL A 363 -5.01 6.30 -22.70
CA VAL A 363 -3.96 7.19 -23.18
C VAL A 363 -3.30 6.61 -24.42
N ILE A 364 -3.15 7.43 -25.46
CA ILE A 364 -2.49 7.08 -26.71
C ILE A 364 -0.98 7.27 -26.53
N VAL A 365 -0.23 6.21 -26.83
CA VAL A 365 1.24 6.15 -26.65
C VAL A 365 1.98 5.80 -27.94
N GLY A 366 1.26 5.77 -29.07
CA GLY A 366 1.82 5.51 -30.38
C GLY A 366 0.72 5.37 -31.42
N GLY A 367 1.11 5.23 -32.68
CA GLY A 367 0.16 4.91 -33.73
C GLY A 367 0.77 4.83 -35.12
N GLN A 368 -0.03 4.37 -36.07
CA GLN A 368 0.36 4.18 -37.46
C GLN A 368 -0.83 4.36 -38.41
N LEU A 369 -0.52 4.68 -39.66
CA LEU A 369 -1.43 4.72 -40.79
C LEU A 369 -1.10 3.61 -41.77
N GLU A 370 -2.10 2.80 -42.09
CA GLU A 370 -2.01 1.86 -43.21
C GLU A 370 -2.84 2.41 -44.36
N VAL A 371 -2.18 2.83 -45.44
CA VAL A 371 -2.86 3.46 -46.58
C VAL A 371 -2.62 2.64 -47.84
N GLY A 372 -3.70 2.25 -48.50
CA GLY A 372 -3.66 1.64 -49.83
C GLY A 372 -4.09 2.66 -50.88
N GLY A 373 -3.32 2.79 -51.96
CA GLY A 373 -3.57 3.75 -53.04
C GLY A 373 -2.35 4.64 -53.33
N ALA A 374 -2.58 5.82 -53.89
CA ALA A 374 -1.52 6.75 -54.31
C ALA A 374 -1.87 8.22 -53.99
N GLY A 375 -0.86 9.02 -53.63
CA GLY A 375 -0.97 10.48 -53.57
C GLY A 375 -1.56 11.10 -52.29
N ALA A 376 -2.08 10.29 -51.37
CA ALA A 376 -2.68 10.77 -50.13
C ALA A 376 -1.64 11.42 -49.21
N LYS A 377 -1.96 12.63 -48.72
CA LYS A 377 -1.12 13.36 -47.75
C LYS A 377 -1.86 13.53 -46.45
N PHE A 378 -1.18 13.19 -45.35
CA PHE A 378 -1.78 13.24 -44.02
C PHE A 378 -1.19 14.36 -43.18
N ALA A 379 -2.03 14.96 -42.33
CA ALA A 379 -1.63 15.86 -41.28
C ALA A 379 -2.39 15.55 -39.99
N ILE A 380 -1.76 15.77 -38.84
CA ILE A 380 -2.34 15.53 -37.52
C ILE A 380 -2.44 16.85 -36.73
N SER A 381 -3.43 16.94 -35.85
CA SER A 381 -3.62 18.08 -34.96
C SER A 381 -4.19 17.63 -33.61
N ARG A 382 -3.63 18.12 -32.51
CA ARG A 382 -4.15 17.89 -31.15
C ARG A 382 -5.20 18.92 -30.72
N ASP A 383 -5.20 20.10 -31.32
CA ASP A 383 -6.09 21.23 -30.95
C ASP A 383 -7.09 21.61 -32.07
N GLY A 384 -7.01 20.94 -33.23
CA GLY A 384 -7.77 21.24 -34.44
C GLY A 384 -7.31 22.50 -35.18
N LYS A 385 -6.29 23.21 -34.69
CA LYS A 385 -5.82 24.50 -35.21
C LYS A 385 -4.44 24.38 -35.83
N THR A 386 -3.50 23.79 -35.10
CA THR A 386 -2.12 23.57 -35.55
C THR A 386 -2.02 22.18 -36.18
N TRP A 387 -1.54 22.12 -37.42
CA TRP A 387 -1.45 20.89 -38.20
C TRP A 387 -0.02 20.59 -38.58
N GLU A 388 0.39 19.35 -38.36
CA GLU A 388 1.74 18.85 -38.66
C GLU A 388 1.66 17.69 -39.64
N SER A 389 2.54 17.67 -40.64
CA SER A 389 2.60 16.57 -41.61
C SER A 389 2.87 15.22 -40.95
N ALA A 390 2.01 14.25 -41.24
CA ALA A 390 2.06 12.89 -40.75
C ALA A 390 2.44 11.93 -41.89
N THR A 391 3.22 10.91 -41.54
CA THR A 391 3.51 9.77 -42.42
C THR A 391 2.79 8.53 -41.88
N ASP A 392 3.19 7.36 -42.37
CA ASP A 392 2.79 6.05 -41.86
C ASP A 392 3.03 5.84 -40.36
N ASN A 393 4.11 6.35 -39.77
CA ASN A 393 4.37 6.27 -38.34
C ASN A 393 3.95 7.57 -37.61
N LEU A 394 3.08 7.44 -36.60
CA LEU A 394 2.56 8.55 -35.80
C LEU A 394 3.21 8.69 -34.42
N ASP A 395 4.15 7.82 -34.03
CA ASP A 395 4.72 7.75 -32.68
C ASP A 395 5.34 9.08 -32.21
N LYS A 396 5.94 9.85 -33.13
CA LYS A 396 6.52 11.17 -32.80
C LYS A 396 5.50 12.14 -32.21
N PHE A 397 4.21 11.94 -32.47
CA PHE A 397 3.14 12.78 -31.98
C PHE A 397 2.64 12.35 -30.60
N PHE A 398 3.13 11.25 -30.03
CA PHE A 398 2.73 10.73 -28.72
C PHE A 398 3.96 10.43 -27.84
N PRO A 399 4.85 11.42 -27.60
CA PRO A 399 6.05 11.19 -26.80
C PRO A 399 5.68 10.93 -25.33
N PRO A 400 6.39 10.00 -24.63
CA PRO A 400 6.08 9.66 -23.23
C PRO A 400 6.09 10.86 -22.27
N ASN A 401 7.04 11.78 -22.45
CA ASN A 401 7.20 12.97 -21.60
C ASN A 401 6.33 14.17 -22.06
N GLY A 402 5.47 13.99 -23.06
CA GLY A 402 4.53 15.02 -23.51
C GLY A 402 3.26 15.07 -22.66
N PRO A 403 2.28 15.92 -22.98
CA PRO A 403 0.95 15.84 -22.38
C PRO A 403 0.23 14.56 -22.83
N ALA A 404 -0.47 13.90 -21.91
CA ALA A 404 -1.32 12.74 -22.18
C ALA A 404 -2.31 13.06 -23.31
N CYS A 405 -2.44 12.15 -24.28
CA CYS A 405 -3.31 12.33 -25.43
C CYS A 405 -4.45 11.31 -25.40
N TYR A 406 -5.68 11.81 -25.36
CA TYR A 406 -6.92 11.04 -25.41
C TYR A 406 -7.77 11.38 -26.65
N GLU A 407 -7.39 12.44 -27.36
CA GLU A 407 -8.04 12.90 -28.59
C GLU A 407 -7.03 13.57 -29.52
N TYR A 408 -7.16 13.31 -30.82
CA TYR A 408 -6.53 14.10 -31.87
C TYR A 408 -7.37 14.04 -33.15
N ARG A 409 -7.02 14.87 -34.13
CA ARG A 409 -7.59 14.88 -35.47
C ARG A 409 -6.55 14.53 -36.50
N ILE A 410 -6.96 13.81 -37.53
CA ILE A 410 -6.15 13.50 -38.70
C ILE A 410 -6.88 13.92 -39.96
N ARG A 411 -6.15 14.55 -40.87
CA ARG A 411 -6.64 15.05 -42.14
C ARG A 411 -5.94 14.31 -43.27
N CYS A 412 -6.69 13.90 -44.28
CA CYS A 412 -6.17 13.47 -45.57
C CYS A 412 -6.56 14.51 -46.64
N GLU A 413 -5.56 14.99 -47.38
CA GLU A 413 -5.74 15.91 -48.51
C GLU A 413 -5.66 15.13 -49.84
N PHE A 414 -6.56 15.45 -50.76
CA PHE A 414 -6.69 14.81 -52.06
C PHE A 414 -6.43 15.80 -53.18
N THR A 415 -5.40 15.52 -53.99
CA THR A 415 -5.24 16.11 -55.32
C THR A 415 -6.07 15.34 -56.36
N PRO A 416 -6.24 15.84 -57.60
CA PRO A 416 -6.95 15.12 -58.66
C PRO A 416 -6.40 13.72 -58.97
N GLU A 417 -5.13 13.47 -58.67
CA GLU A 417 -4.44 12.18 -58.86
C GLU A 417 -4.51 11.27 -57.63
N THR A 418 -4.94 11.79 -56.48
CA THR A 418 -5.00 11.03 -55.24
C THR A 418 -6.09 9.97 -55.32
N ARG A 419 -5.73 8.73 -54.98
CA ARG A 419 -6.63 7.58 -54.85
C ARG A 419 -6.37 6.89 -53.53
N VAL A 420 -7.43 6.64 -52.76
CA VAL A 420 -7.36 5.89 -51.50
C VAL A 420 -8.32 4.72 -51.56
N GLN A 421 -7.77 3.51 -51.57
CA GLN A 421 -8.51 2.24 -51.64
C GLN A 421 -8.66 1.60 -50.27
N ARG A 422 -7.76 1.92 -49.33
CA ARG A 422 -7.77 1.39 -47.97
C ARG A 422 -7.18 2.41 -47.01
N LEU A 423 -7.78 2.51 -45.84
CA LEU A 423 -7.23 3.27 -44.71
C LEU A 423 -7.36 2.41 -43.45
N ALA A 424 -6.32 2.39 -42.63
CA ALA A 424 -6.41 2.06 -41.23
C ALA A 424 -5.72 3.16 -40.43
N ILE A 425 -6.39 3.66 -39.40
CA ILE A 425 -5.78 4.48 -38.36
C ILE A 425 -5.70 3.58 -37.13
N VAL A 426 -4.48 3.25 -36.70
CA VAL A 426 -4.23 2.29 -35.61
C VAL A 426 -3.40 2.99 -34.55
N ASN A 427 -3.90 3.03 -33.31
CA ASN A 427 -3.21 3.68 -32.19
C ASN A 427 -2.85 2.66 -31.13
N ASP A 428 -1.63 2.77 -30.61
CA ASP A 428 -1.21 2.02 -29.44
C ASP A 428 -1.72 2.71 -28.18
N LEU A 429 -2.34 1.93 -27.31
CA LEU A 429 -2.91 2.39 -26.05
C LEU A 429 -2.09 1.84 -24.89
N GLN A 430 -1.90 2.63 -23.83
CA GLN A 430 -1.39 2.08 -22.56
C GLN A 430 -2.55 1.54 -21.73
N MET A 431 -2.40 0.32 -21.21
CA MET A 431 -3.39 -0.35 -20.37
C MET A 431 -2.71 -1.03 -19.18
N ALA A 432 -3.44 -1.16 -18.08
CA ALA A 432 -3.03 -1.92 -16.90
C ALA A 432 -3.59 -3.35 -16.97
N PRO A 433 -2.78 -4.39 -16.69
CA PRO A 433 -3.14 -5.79 -16.96
C PRO A 433 -4.24 -6.36 -16.05
N LEU A 434 -4.42 -5.80 -14.85
CA LEU A 434 -5.24 -6.41 -13.80
C LEU A 434 -6.75 -6.27 -14.01
N VAL A 435 -7.15 -5.33 -14.85
CA VAL A 435 -8.57 -4.96 -15.08
C VAL A 435 -8.96 -5.14 -16.55
N LEU A 436 -8.10 -5.80 -17.32
CA LEU A 436 -8.46 -6.28 -18.64
C LEU A 436 -9.52 -7.40 -18.49
N PRO A 437 -10.36 -7.66 -19.50
CA PRO A 437 -11.37 -8.73 -19.47
C PRO A 437 -10.73 -10.12 -19.59
N SER A 438 -9.88 -10.50 -18.63
CA SER A 438 -9.12 -11.74 -18.61
C SER A 438 -9.99 -12.97 -18.34
N MET A 439 -9.57 -14.07 -18.93
CA MET A 439 -10.01 -15.42 -18.59
C MET A 439 -9.09 -16.06 -17.56
N SER A 440 -9.67 -16.93 -16.75
CA SER A 440 -8.99 -17.92 -15.92
C SER A 440 -9.36 -19.32 -16.41
N ILE A 441 -8.65 -20.37 -15.99
CA ILE A 441 -9.00 -21.76 -16.33
C ILE A 441 -10.46 -22.05 -15.93
N GLY A 442 -11.17 -22.78 -16.80
CA GLY A 442 -12.57 -23.14 -16.63
C GLY A 442 -13.53 -22.22 -17.38
N GLY A 443 -14.78 -22.15 -16.92
CA GLY A 443 -15.82 -21.34 -17.53
C GLY A 443 -15.70 -19.87 -17.14
N ASN A 444 -15.64 -18.98 -18.14
CA ASN A 444 -15.58 -17.54 -17.96
C ASN A 444 -16.85 -16.92 -18.54
N THR A 445 -17.68 -16.34 -17.68
CA THR A 445 -18.89 -15.63 -18.09
C THR A 445 -18.56 -14.18 -18.40
N PHE A 446 -18.91 -13.75 -19.61
CA PHE A 446 -18.76 -12.38 -20.07
C PHE A 446 -20.12 -11.73 -20.25
N VAL A 447 -20.21 -10.46 -19.87
CA VAL A 447 -21.37 -9.61 -20.12
C VAL A 447 -20.93 -8.44 -20.97
N TYR A 448 -21.35 -8.46 -22.24
CA TYR A 448 -21.29 -7.28 -23.10
C TYR A 448 -22.45 -6.34 -22.74
N SER A 449 -22.18 -5.04 -22.71
CA SER A 449 -23.21 -4.02 -22.53
C SER A 449 -22.89 -2.74 -23.29
N ASP A 450 -23.91 -2.00 -23.70
CA ASP A 450 -23.79 -0.70 -24.35
C ASP A 450 -24.98 0.21 -24.01
N GLU A 451 -25.01 1.42 -24.55
CA GLU A 451 -26.10 2.41 -24.38
C GLU A 451 -26.69 2.85 -25.73
N THR A 452 -26.56 2.00 -26.76
CA THR A 452 -27.01 2.31 -28.12
C THR A 452 -28.52 2.18 -28.21
N ASN A 453 -29.18 3.23 -28.70
CA ASN A 453 -30.60 3.18 -29.03
C ASN A 453 -30.78 2.62 -30.45
N GLY A 454 -31.38 1.44 -30.57
CA GLY A 454 -31.71 0.82 -31.85
C GLY A 454 -30.79 -0.34 -32.24
N GLU A 455 -30.65 -0.58 -33.54
CA GLU A 455 -29.83 -1.67 -34.07
C GLU A 455 -28.35 -1.42 -33.81
N ARG A 456 -27.67 -2.48 -33.40
CA ARG A 456 -26.22 -2.55 -33.22
C ARG A 456 -25.72 -3.89 -33.75
N LYS A 457 -24.52 -3.90 -34.30
CA LYS A 457 -23.83 -5.13 -34.72
C LYS A 457 -22.39 -5.07 -34.25
N VAL A 458 -22.08 -5.90 -33.26
CA VAL A 458 -20.78 -5.96 -32.62
C VAL A 458 -20.24 -7.36 -32.72
N THR A 459 -18.93 -7.47 -32.93
CA THR A 459 -18.21 -8.74 -32.82
C THR A 459 -17.21 -8.64 -31.68
N VAL A 460 -17.22 -9.64 -30.80
CA VAL A 460 -16.20 -9.81 -29.76
C VAL A 460 -15.36 -11.04 -30.08
N THR A 461 -14.07 -10.85 -30.25
CA THR A 461 -13.12 -11.94 -30.54
C THR A 461 -12.14 -12.09 -29.39
N HIS A 462 -12.13 -13.26 -28.77
CA HIS A 462 -11.14 -13.66 -27.76
C HIS A 462 -10.03 -14.48 -28.41
N GLY A 463 -8.79 -14.22 -28.02
CA GLY A 463 -7.62 -15.04 -28.37
C GLY A 463 -6.82 -15.37 -27.12
N TRP A 464 -6.53 -16.65 -26.92
CA TRP A 464 -5.75 -17.15 -25.77
C TRP A 464 -4.94 -18.38 -26.14
N VAL A 465 -4.03 -18.76 -25.25
CA VAL A 465 -3.25 -20.00 -25.33
C VAL A 465 -3.58 -20.88 -24.14
N GLU A 466 -3.84 -22.16 -24.38
CA GLU A 466 -4.00 -23.18 -23.34
C GLU A 466 -2.69 -23.93 -23.15
N ARG A 467 -2.28 -24.09 -21.89
CA ARG A 467 -1.07 -24.80 -21.49
C ARG A 467 -1.36 -25.79 -20.37
N SER A 468 -0.74 -26.96 -20.45
CA SER A 468 -0.84 -28.03 -19.45
C SER A 468 0.50 -28.58 -18.98
N SER A 469 1.60 -27.84 -19.19
CA SER A 469 2.96 -28.29 -18.86
C SER A 469 3.26 -28.31 -17.36
N SER A 470 2.40 -27.70 -16.53
CA SER A 470 2.53 -27.72 -15.07
C SER A 470 1.16 -27.85 -14.41
N THR A 471 1.00 -28.86 -13.55
CA THR A 471 -0.19 -28.95 -12.69
C THR A 471 -0.02 -28.09 -11.43
N PRO A 472 -0.99 -27.21 -11.11
CA PRO A 472 -1.02 -26.48 -9.84
C PRO A 472 -1.00 -27.45 -8.65
N PRO A 473 -0.34 -27.10 -7.54
CA PRO A 473 -0.52 -27.85 -6.30
C PRO A 473 -2.00 -27.97 -5.92
N PRO A 474 -2.46 -29.11 -5.38
CA PRO A 474 -3.82 -29.20 -4.86
C PRO A 474 -4.01 -28.26 -3.65
N ALA A 475 -5.26 -28.00 -3.29
CA ALA A 475 -5.58 -27.27 -2.06
C ALA A 475 -4.94 -27.94 -0.85
N VAL A 476 -4.44 -27.15 0.09
CA VAL A 476 -3.94 -27.68 1.36
C VAL A 476 -5.12 -28.26 2.14
N GLU A 477 -5.08 -29.56 2.43
CA GLU A 477 -6.25 -30.31 2.90
C GLU A 477 -6.54 -30.12 4.40
N ALA A 478 -5.50 -30.00 5.22
CA ALA A 478 -5.63 -29.99 6.67
C ALA A 478 -4.58 -29.11 7.37
N PRO A 479 -4.98 -28.36 8.41
CA PRO A 479 -4.06 -27.71 9.30
C PRO A 479 -3.49 -28.74 10.29
N ILE A 480 -2.23 -28.54 10.70
CA ILE A 480 -1.59 -29.29 11.78
C ILE A 480 -1.81 -28.54 13.10
N ALA A 481 -1.57 -27.23 13.09
CA ALA A 481 -1.76 -26.36 14.23
C ALA A 481 -2.06 -24.93 13.74
N PRO A 482 -2.98 -24.20 14.37
CA PRO A 482 -4.08 -24.70 15.18
C PRO A 482 -4.94 -25.69 14.39
N VAL A 483 -5.50 -26.71 15.05
CA VAL A 483 -6.51 -27.58 14.41
C VAL A 483 -7.79 -26.79 14.13
N ASP A 484 -8.52 -27.16 13.08
CA ASP A 484 -9.74 -26.45 12.71
C ASP A 484 -10.82 -26.52 13.81
N GLY A 485 -11.35 -25.35 14.19
CA GLY A 485 -12.27 -25.16 15.30
C GLY A 485 -11.62 -25.26 16.68
N GLY A 486 -10.30 -25.42 16.76
CA GLY A 486 -9.59 -25.69 18.01
C GLY A 486 -9.31 -24.47 18.88
N GLU A 487 -9.01 -24.72 20.15
CA GLU A 487 -8.45 -23.71 21.06
C GLU A 487 -6.93 -23.81 21.11
N VAL A 488 -6.28 -22.65 21.29
CA VAL A 488 -4.81 -22.55 21.37
C VAL A 488 -4.41 -21.95 22.70
N ASN A 489 -3.49 -22.59 23.42
CA ASN A 489 -2.95 -22.06 24.67
C ASN A 489 -1.91 -20.96 24.38
N GLY A 490 -2.30 -19.70 24.47
CA GLY A 490 -1.47 -18.53 24.21
C GLY A 490 -1.80 -17.81 22.89
N THR A 491 -1.07 -16.72 22.64
CA THR A 491 -1.12 -15.93 21.40
C THR A 491 0.21 -15.94 20.63
N ASP A 492 1.21 -16.65 21.16
CA ASP A 492 2.47 -17.05 20.53
C ASP A 492 2.24 -18.30 19.66
N ILE A 493 1.63 -18.09 18.48
CA ILE A 493 1.14 -19.19 17.63
C ILE A 493 2.10 -19.45 16.47
N ALA A 494 2.38 -20.73 16.23
CA ALA A 494 2.91 -21.22 14.96
C ALA A 494 1.80 -21.92 14.18
N PHE A 495 1.41 -21.33 13.05
CA PHE A 495 0.49 -21.94 12.09
C PHE A 495 1.25 -22.96 11.26
N GLN A 496 0.81 -24.21 11.27
CA GLN A 496 1.42 -25.32 10.56
C GLN A 496 0.37 -26.04 9.75
N TRP A 497 0.74 -26.51 8.57
CA TRP A 497 -0.15 -27.28 7.70
C TRP A 497 0.59 -28.42 7.03
N LYS A 498 -0.16 -29.43 6.61
CA LYS A 498 0.43 -30.53 5.84
C LYS A 498 0.71 -30.03 4.42
N ALA A 499 1.99 -29.97 4.04
CA ALA A 499 2.39 -29.63 2.68
C ALA A 499 1.63 -30.52 1.67
N PRO A 500 1.04 -29.93 0.61
CA PRO A 500 0.38 -30.72 -0.42
C PRO A 500 1.40 -31.60 -1.16
N PRO A 501 1.01 -32.78 -1.64
CA PRO A 501 1.91 -33.62 -2.42
C PRO A 501 2.38 -32.89 -3.69
N PRO A 502 3.64 -33.08 -4.13
CA PRO A 502 4.11 -32.57 -5.41
C PRO A 502 3.20 -33.01 -6.55
N ALA A 503 2.73 -32.07 -7.37
CA ALA A 503 2.08 -32.35 -8.64
C ALA A 503 3.14 -32.37 -9.75
N ASP A 504 3.11 -33.37 -10.64
CA ASP A 504 4.09 -33.58 -11.73
C ASP A 504 5.56 -33.56 -11.27
N GLY A 505 5.85 -33.97 -10.04
CA GLY A 505 7.20 -33.92 -9.45
C GLY A 505 7.71 -32.51 -9.12
N ALA A 506 6.91 -31.45 -9.35
CA ALA A 506 7.27 -30.08 -8.99
C ALA A 506 7.16 -29.88 -7.47
N ARG A 507 8.27 -29.51 -6.84
CA ARG A 507 8.28 -29.19 -5.40
C ARG A 507 7.50 -27.92 -5.10
N ILE A 508 7.05 -27.78 -3.86
CA ILE A 508 6.50 -26.52 -3.37
C ILE A 508 7.64 -25.50 -3.20
N ALA A 509 7.45 -24.31 -3.75
CA ALA A 509 8.40 -23.21 -3.69
C ALA A 509 8.01 -22.13 -2.67
N ASP A 510 6.71 -21.92 -2.46
CA ASP A 510 6.22 -20.92 -1.50
C ASP A 510 4.79 -21.21 -1.05
N TYR A 511 4.35 -20.48 -0.03
CA TYR A 511 2.96 -20.43 0.42
C TYR A 511 2.50 -18.99 0.58
N HIS A 512 1.22 -18.76 0.34
CA HIS A 512 0.54 -17.51 0.68
C HIS A 512 -0.40 -17.80 1.85
N PHE A 513 -0.17 -17.12 2.97
CA PHE A 513 -0.93 -17.22 4.21
C PHE A 513 -1.81 -15.99 4.42
N GLU A 514 -3.05 -16.22 4.86
CA GLU A 514 -3.99 -15.16 5.22
C GLU A 514 -4.73 -15.51 6.53
N LEU A 515 -4.82 -14.56 7.45
CA LEU A 515 -5.69 -14.63 8.64
C LEU A 515 -6.58 -13.39 8.76
N SER A 516 -7.83 -13.62 9.12
CA SER A 516 -8.89 -12.61 9.29
C SER A 516 -9.68 -12.88 10.57
N ASP A 517 -10.34 -11.85 11.09
CA ASP A 517 -11.42 -11.94 12.08
C ASP A 517 -12.78 -12.32 11.43
N ARG A 518 -12.81 -12.47 10.10
CA ARG A 518 -14.01 -12.78 9.33
C ARG A 518 -13.92 -14.12 8.61
N VAL A 519 -15.01 -14.87 8.66
CA VAL A 519 -15.12 -16.18 7.96
C VAL A 519 -15.07 -16.05 6.44
N ASP A 520 -15.47 -14.89 5.89
CA ASP A 520 -15.48 -14.65 4.45
C ASP A 520 -14.07 -14.37 3.87
N MET A 521 -13.07 -14.14 4.73
CA MET A 521 -11.69 -13.82 4.34
C MET A 521 -11.63 -12.69 3.29
N LYS A 522 -12.49 -11.68 3.44
CA LYS A 522 -12.57 -10.58 2.47
C LYS A 522 -11.34 -9.67 2.52
N TRP A 523 -10.72 -9.55 3.70
CA TRP A 523 -9.45 -8.89 3.92
C TRP A 523 -8.75 -9.49 5.16
N PRO A 524 -7.43 -9.37 5.26
CA PRO A 524 -6.67 -9.81 6.42
C PRO A 524 -6.95 -8.90 7.63
N LEU A 525 -6.72 -9.43 8.84
CA LEU A 525 -6.82 -8.67 10.09
C LEU A 525 -5.82 -7.49 10.13
N SER A 526 -4.59 -7.73 9.66
CA SER A 526 -3.56 -6.73 9.45
C SER A 526 -2.48 -7.29 8.51
N THR A 527 -1.47 -6.49 8.19
CA THR A 527 -0.35 -6.91 7.33
C THR A 527 0.54 -8.00 7.94
N ASN A 528 0.51 -8.18 9.26
CA ASN A 528 1.12 -9.35 9.91
C ASN A 528 0.48 -10.66 9.45
N PHE A 529 -0.75 -10.60 8.95
CA PHE A 529 -1.59 -11.76 8.64
C PHE A 529 -1.87 -11.90 7.14
N TYR A 530 -1.05 -11.27 6.28
CA TYR A 530 -1.12 -11.38 4.83
C TYR A 530 0.29 -11.53 4.27
N LYS A 531 0.75 -12.79 4.16
CA LYS A 531 2.18 -13.11 4.04
C LYS A 531 2.48 -14.09 2.91
N LEU A 532 3.58 -13.84 2.21
CA LEU A 532 4.31 -14.87 1.49
C LEU A 532 5.30 -15.51 2.47
N ILE A 533 5.28 -16.82 2.63
CA ILE A 533 6.14 -17.50 3.63
C ILE A 533 7.61 -17.37 3.28
N SER A 534 7.94 -17.30 1.99
CA SER A 534 9.27 -16.95 1.50
C SER A 534 9.78 -15.58 1.97
N ARG A 535 8.91 -14.73 2.54
CA ARG A 535 9.23 -13.40 3.07
C ARG A 535 9.21 -13.34 4.60
N THR A 536 9.18 -14.51 5.25
CA THR A 536 9.18 -14.64 6.71
C THR A 536 10.39 -15.42 7.20
N ALA A 537 10.56 -15.50 8.53
CA ALA A 537 11.57 -16.37 9.16
C ALA A 537 11.33 -17.87 8.86
N ASP A 538 10.11 -18.27 8.50
CA ASP A 538 9.74 -19.65 8.16
C ASP A 538 9.94 -20.01 6.67
N ARG A 539 10.72 -19.21 5.93
CA ARG A 539 11.02 -19.46 4.50
C ARG A 539 11.37 -20.93 4.26
N GLY A 540 10.65 -21.54 3.32
CA GLY A 540 10.86 -22.94 2.90
C GLY A 540 10.13 -23.97 3.75
N GLN A 541 9.36 -23.55 4.76
CA GLN A 541 8.57 -24.43 5.62
C GLN A 541 7.07 -24.30 5.33
N ALA A 542 6.31 -25.34 5.64
CA ALA A 542 4.84 -25.32 5.65
C ALA A 542 4.33 -24.75 6.99
N GLN A 543 4.84 -23.57 7.35
CA GLN A 543 4.63 -22.94 8.64
C GLN A 543 4.63 -21.41 8.51
N TYR A 544 3.91 -20.74 9.40
CA TYR A 544 4.06 -19.34 9.73
C TYR A 544 4.04 -19.11 11.23
N THR A 545 5.12 -18.56 11.78
CA THR A 545 5.30 -18.29 13.20
C THR A 545 5.09 -16.80 13.46
N LEU A 546 4.19 -16.47 14.39
CA LEU A 546 3.99 -15.08 14.77
C LEU A 546 5.26 -14.52 15.45
N PRO A 547 5.67 -13.28 15.11
CA PRO A 547 6.93 -12.72 15.61
C PRO A 547 6.90 -12.41 17.10
N ALA A 548 5.70 -12.27 17.70
CA ALA A 548 5.52 -12.05 19.13
C ALA A 548 4.13 -12.48 19.60
N ALA A 549 4.01 -12.74 20.90
CA ALA A 549 2.72 -12.86 21.57
C ALA A 549 1.96 -11.52 21.57
N GLY A 550 0.63 -11.58 21.66
CA GLY A 550 -0.23 -10.40 21.80
C GLY A 550 -0.57 -9.66 20.50
N LEU A 551 -0.34 -10.29 19.35
CA LEU A 551 -0.84 -9.82 18.04
C LEU A 551 -2.28 -10.25 17.75
N LEU A 552 -2.84 -11.13 18.57
CA LEU A 552 -4.22 -11.60 18.51
C LEU A 552 -4.88 -11.37 19.87
N ALA A 553 -6.17 -11.03 19.88
CA ALA A 553 -6.95 -10.91 21.11
C ALA A 553 -7.37 -12.30 21.62
N PRO A 554 -7.34 -12.56 22.94
CA PRO A 554 -7.82 -13.83 23.49
C PRO A 554 -9.34 -13.94 23.39
N ASN A 555 -9.85 -15.18 23.44
CA ASN A 555 -11.28 -15.51 23.40
C ASN A 555 -12.01 -15.01 22.14
N HIS A 556 -11.25 -14.67 21.10
CA HIS A 556 -11.77 -14.23 19.81
C HIS A 556 -11.56 -15.32 18.77
N ARG A 557 -12.60 -15.63 17.99
CA ARG A 557 -12.50 -16.64 16.94
C ARG A 557 -11.91 -16.02 15.68
N TYR A 558 -10.77 -16.53 15.24
CA TYR A 558 -10.11 -16.11 14.01
C TYR A 558 -10.24 -17.18 12.93
N PHE A 559 -10.06 -16.76 11.68
CA PHE A 559 -10.15 -17.58 10.48
C PHE A 559 -8.88 -17.45 9.67
N TRP A 560 -8.41 -18.55 9.08
CA TRP A 560 -7.19 -18.54 8.27
C TRP A 560 -7.25 -19.53 7.13
N ARG A 561 -6.46 -19.24 6.08
CA ARG A 561 -6.30 -20.08 4.90
C ARG A 561 -4.89 -19.99 4.35
N VAL A 562 -4.51 -20.98 3.56
CA VAL A 562 -3.21 -21.04 2.89
C VAL A 562 -3.34 -21.63 1.48
N ARG A 563 -2.51 -21.16 0.55
CA ARG A 563 -2.32 -21.79 -0.77
C ARG A 563 -0.85 -21.97 -1.09
N ALA A 564 -0.53 -22.99 -1.89
CA ALA A 564 0.84 -23.31 -2.26
C ALA A 564 1.20 -22.84 -3.68
N LYS A 565 2.47 -22.49 -3.90
CA LYS A 565 3.07 -22.22 -5.21
C LYS A 565 4.06 -23.35 -5.53
N ASN A 566 3.99 -23.94 -6.72
CA ASN A 566 5.00 -24.91 -7.14
C ASN A 566 6.28 -24.20 -7.65
N SER A 567 7.34 -24.97 -7.90
CA SER A 567 8.62 -24.46 -8.41
C SER A 567 8.60 -23.92 -9.83
N GLN A 568 7.51 -24.14 -10.59
CA GLN A 568 7.29 -23.53 -11.91
C GLN A 568 6.56 -22.18 -11.80
N GLY A 569 6.21 -21.78 -10.58
CA GLY A 569 5.58 -20.50 -10.30
C GLY A 569 4.05 -20.51 -10.35
N VAL A 570 3.43 -21.68 -10.38
CA VAL A 570 1.97 -21.86 -10.47
C VAL A 570 1.37 -22.00 -9.07
N TRP A 571 0.38 -21.17 -8.78
CA TRP A 571 -0.41 -21.18 -7.55
C TRP A 571 -1.56 -22.17 -7.61
N GLY A 572 -1.69 -22.99 -6.57
CA GLY A 572 -2.87 -23.80 -6.32
C GLY A 572 -4.04 -22.99 -5.73
N PRO A 573 -5.22 -23.62 -5.60
CA PRO A 573 -6.34 -23.02 -4.90
C PRO A 573 -6.04 -22.81 -3.40
N TRP A 574 -6.78 -21.90 -2.79
CA TRP A 574 -6.83 -21.75 -1.34
C TRP A 574 -7.34 -23.03 -0.66
N SER A 575 -6.82 -23.31 0.54
CA SER A 575 -7.41 -24.27 1.46
C SER A 575 -8.86 -23.90 1.79
N LYS A 576 -9.57 -24.83 2.45
CA LYS A 576 -10.75 -24.45 3.23
C LYS A 576 -10.35 -23.38 4.25
N VAL A 577 -11.32 -22.54 4.62
CA VAL A 577 -11.14 -21.60 5.73
C VAL A 577 -11.23 -22.40 7.03
N TRP A 578 -10.15 -22.40 7.79
CA TRP A 578 -10.10 -22.99 9.12
C TRP A 578 -10.28 -21.93 10.17
N SER A 579 -10.66 -22.34 11.37
CA SER A 579 -10.84 -21.42 12.49
C SER A 579 -10.14 -21.89 13.75
N PHE A 580 -9.87 -20.98 14.68
CA PHE A 580 -9.34 -21.30 16.01
C PHE A 580 -9.67 -20.18 17.00
N THR A 581 -9.44 -20.41 18.29
CA THR A 581 -9.61 -19.40 19.35
C THR A 581 -8.41 -19.44 20.31
N PRO A 582 -7.60 -18.36 20.40
CA PRO A 582 -6.51 -18.29 21.36
C PRO A 582 -7.04 -18.01 22.76
N GLN A 583 -6.54 -18.76 23.74
CA GLN A 583 -6.79 -18.60 25.15
C GLN A 583 -5.55 -17.96 25.77
N ALA A 584 -5.65 -16.80 26.40
CA ALA A 584 -4.52 -16.07 27.02
C ALA A 584 -5.09 -14.96 27.92
N PRO A 585 -4.30 -14.34 28.82
CA PRO A 585 -4.73 -13.10 29.43
C PRO A 585 -4.70 -11.96 28.39
N SER A 586 -5.58 -10.97 28.55
CA SER A 586 -5.51 -9.74 27.75
C SER A 586 -4.57 -8.71 28.39
N TYR A 587 -4.17 -7.69 27.62
CA TYR A 587 -3.24 -6.67 28.06
C TYR A 587 -3.82 -5.84 29.22
N PRO A 588 -3.02 -5.45 30.23
CA PRO A 588 -3.48 -4.60 31.34
C PRO A 588 -4.04 -3.24 30.87
N LEU A 589 -5.08 -2.76 31.55
CA LEU A 589 -5.79 -1.53 31.22
C LEU A 589 -5.37 -0.37 32.12
N GLU A 590 -5.62 0.86 31.69
CA GLU A 590 -5.46 2.09 32.47
C GLU A 590 -4.11 2.23 33.18
N VAL A 591 -3.04 1.82 32.49
CA VAL A 591 -1.68 1.91 33.04
C VAL A 591 -1.29 3.37 33.22
N ASN A 592 -1.03 3.77 34.45
CA ASN A 592 -0.70 5.14 34.82
C ASN A 592 0.32 5.16 35.95
N LEU A 593 1.13 6.22 36.03
CA LEU A 593 2.09 6.39 37.11
C LEU A 593 1.66 7.57 37.98
N VAL A 594 1.48 7.32 39.27
CA VAL A 594 1.19 8.33 40.27
C VAL A 594 2.46 8.61 41.06
N TYR A 595 2.85 9.89 41.15
CA TYR A 595 4.03 10.31 41.88
C TYR A 595 3.65 11.01 43.19
N ASP A 596 4.10 10.45 44.30
CA ASP A 596 3.99 11.05 45.63
C ASP A 596 5.22 11.94 45.86
N GLU A 597 5.03 13.26 45.72
CA GLU A 597 6.09 14.25 45.94
C GLU A 597 6.66 14.24 47.37
N LYS A 598 5.85 13.85 48.38
CA LYS A 598 6.30 13.81 49.78
C LYS A 598 7.18 12.62 50.04
N LYS A 599 6.85 11.47 49.44
CA LYS A 599 7.67 10.25 49.52
C LYS A 599 8.78 10.21 48.48
N THR A 600 8.76 11.11 47.50
CA THR A 600 9.64 11.12 46.33
C THR A 600 9.59 9.78 45.58
N GLU A 601 8.38 9.21 45.46
CA GLU A 601 8.16 7.85 44.98
C GLU A 601 7.06 7.82 43.91
N GLY A 602 7.34 7.18 42.79
CA GLY A 602 6.39 6.92 41.70
C GLY A 602 5.94 5.47 41.71
N ILE A 603 4.63 5.28 41.85
CA ILE A 603 3.97 3.99 41.82
C ILE A 603 3.21 3.86 40.51
N LEU A 604 3.54 2.80 39.77
CA LEU A 604 2.80 2.41 38.57
C LEU A 604 1.56 1.64 39.01
N HIS A 605 0.39 2.02 38.51
CA HIS A 605 -0.89 1.35 38.73
C HIS A 605 -1.49 0.89 37.41
N TRP A 606 -2.23 -0.21 37.44
CA TRP A 606 -2.98 -0.71 36.30
C TRP A 606 -4.24 -1.45 36.76
N LYS A 607 -5.14 -1.73 35.82
CA LYS A 607 -6.30 -2.59 36.03
C LYS A 607 -6.11 -3.94 35.34
N PRO A 608 -6.40 -5.06 36.02
CA PRO A 608 -6.57 -6.35 35.37
C PRO A 608 -7.60 -6.24 34.25
N ASN A 609 -7.32 -6.85 33.10
CA ASN A 609 -8.28 -6.89 32.01
C ASN A 609 -9.19 -8.12 32.18
N PRO A 610 -10.53 -7.95 32.27
CA PRO A 610 -11.45 -9.08 32.41
C PRO A 610 -11.59 -9.88 31.11
N ALA A 611 -11.11 -9.37 29.97
CA ALA A 611 -11.06 -10.12 28.73
C ALA A 611 -9.93 -11.17 28.78
N GLY A 612 -10.22 -12.39 28.35
CA GLY A 612 -9.27 -13.50 28.37
C GLY A 612 -9.21 -14.22 29.72
N ARG A 613 -8.15 -15.02 29.90
CA ARG A 613 -7.90 -15.72 31.16
C ARG A 613 -7.43 -14.76 32.26
N PRO A 614 -7.79 -14.98 33.53
CA PRO A 614 -7.30 -14.16 34.64
C PRO A 614 -5.76 -14.16 34.71
N ALA A 615 -5.19 -12.99 34.95
CA ALA A 615 -3.77 -12.87 35.26
C ALA A 615 -3.51 -13.34 36.69
N VAL A 616 -2.46 -14.15 36.88
CA VAL A 616 -1.96 -14.52 38.22
C VAL A 616 -0.74 -13.68 38.63
N LYS A 617 -0.10 -13.04 37.66
CA LYS A 617 1.00 -12.07 37.88
C LYS A 617 1.16 -11.13 36.69
N TYR A 618 1.95 -10.08 36.89
CA TYR A 618 2.29 -9.05 35.93
C TYR A 618 3.79 -8.91 35.79
N ARG A 619 4.26 -8.64 34.57
CA ARG A 619 5.65 -8.30 34.24
C ARG A 619 5.74 -6.82 33.90
N ILE A 620 6.65 -6.10 34.56
CA ILE A 620 6.80 -4.66 34.41
C ILE A 620 8.08 -4.36 33.63
N TYR A 621 7.97 -3.43 32.70
CA TYR A 621 9.07 -2.98 31.85
C TYR A 621 9.23 -1.47 31.91
N GLY A 622 10.46 -0.96 31.84
CA GLY A 622 10.75 0.48 31.84
C GLY A 622 11.87 0.88 30.89
N SER A 623 11.66 1.97 30.16
CA SER A 623 12.63 2.54 29.21
C SER A 623 12.59 4.07 29.21
N ASP A 624 13.70 4.68 28.80
CA ASP A 624 13.76 6.12 28.54
C ASP A 624 13.35 6.46 27.09
N GLU A 625 13.20 5.46 26.22
CA GLU A 625 12.70 5.62 24.84
C GLU A 625 11.17 5.75 24.82
N LYS A 626 10.66 6.79 24.16
CA LYS A 626 9.23 6.99 23.92
C LYS A 626 8.74 5.90 22.94
N GLY A 627 7.62 5.26 23.26
CA GLY A 627 7.07 4.20 22.41
C GLY A 627 7.95 2.95 22.31
N PHE A 628 8.74 2.64 23.34
CA PHE A 628 9.62 1.47 23.35
C PHE A 628 8.87 0.13 23.27
N ALA A 629 9.55 -0.89 22.73
CA ALA A 629 9.12 -2.29 22.72
C ALA A 629 9.61 -3.03 23.98
N VAL A 630 8.78 -3.88 24.57
CA VAL A 630 9.19 -4.69 25.74
C VAL A 630 10.21 -5.76 25.33
N SER A 631 11.25 -5.98 26.13
CA SER A 631 12.28 -6.98 25.88
C SER A 631 12.92 -7.48 27.18
N ASP A 632 13.02 -8.80 27.29
CA ASP A 632 13.71 -9.50 28.39
C ASP A 632 15.24 -9.55 28.17
N VAL A 633 15.71 -9.21 26.97
CA VAL A 633 17.12 -9.26 26.56
C VAL A 633 17.56 -7.95 25.89
N PRO A 634 18.85 -7.62 25.83
CA PRO A 634 19.34 -6.52 25.00
C PRO A 634 18.91 -6.69 23.55
N TYR A 635 18.54 -5.59 22.88
CA TYR A 635 17.99 -5.62 21.53
C TYR A 635 18.58 -4.50 20.67
N GLN A 636 18.57 -4.72 19.35
CA GLN A 636 18.99 -3.70 18.38
C GLN A 636 17.86 -2.71 18.14
N VAL A 637 18.23 -1.43 18.03
CA VAL A 637 17.35 -0.30 17.72
C VAL A 637 17.97 0.47 16.58
N ASN A 638 17.16 0.82 15.59
CA ASN A 638 17.55 1.76 14.56
C ASN A 638 17.66 3.18 15.14
N VAL A 639 18.87 3.63 15.45
CA VAL A 639 19.13 4.99 15.99
C VAL A 639 19.33 6.05 14.90
N GLY A 640 19.24 5.67 13.63
CA GLY A 640 19.45 6.57 12.50
C GLY A 640 20.80 7.29 12.55
N ALA A 641 20.80 8.61 12.34
CA ALA A 641 21.99 9.45 12.35
C ALA A 641 22.44 9.90 13.76
N THR A 642 21.80 9.43 14.84
CA THR A 642 22.16 9.81 16.21
C THR A 642 23.49 9.21 16.63
N ARG A 643 24.49 10.06 16.91
CA ARG A 643 25.85 9.62 17.26
C ARG A 643 26.03 9.27 18.73
N ASP A 644 25.25 9.89 19.62
CA ASP A 644 25.42 9.78 21.06
C ASP A 644 24.61 8.62 21.68
N LEU A 645 23.99 7.77 20.85
CA LEU A 645 23.26 6.58 21.25
C LEU A 645 23.86 5.34 20.61
N ALA A 646 24.12 4.31 21.41
CA ALA A 646 24.47 2.99 20.91
C ALA A 646 23.22 2.31 20.33
N ALA A 647 23.36 1.61 19.20
CA ALA A 647 22.26 0.87 18.58
C ALA A 647 21.79 -0.35 19.40
N GLN A 648 22.58 -0.82 20.36
CA GLN A 648 22.18 -1.91 21.26
C GLN A 648 21.61 -1.34 22.55
N PHE A 649 20.29 -1.47 22.73
CA PHE A 649 19.59 -1.05 23.93
C PHE A 649 19.57 -2.21 24.94
N PRO A 650 19.61 -1.93 26.27
CA PRO A 650 19.56 -2.98 27.28
C PRO A 650 18.18 -3.65 27.35
N ALA A 651 18.12 -4.83 27.98
CA ALA A 651 16.86 -5.40 28.43
C ALA A 651 16.11 -4.39 29.31
N ASN A 652 14.79 -4.31 29.17
CA ASN A 652 13.98 -3.31 29.87
C ASN A 652 13.01 -3.93 30.90
N PHE A 653 13.15 -5.22 31.19
CA PHE A 653 12.42 -5.91 32.27
C PHE A 653 12.85 -5.37 33.65
N ILE A 654 11.88 -5.09 34.51
CA ILE A 654 12.07 -4.58 35.88
C ILE A 654 11.83 -5.69 36.90
N ALA A 655 10.59 -6.19 36.97
CA ALA A 655 10.18 -7.16 37.99
C ALA A 655 8.87 -7.88 37.60
N GLU A 656 8.54 -8.91 38.37
CA GLU A 656 7.21 -9.52 38.42
C GLU A 656 6.52 -9.20 39.75
N THR A 657 5.20 -9.05 39.73
CA THR A 657 4.36 -8.90 40.93
C THR A 657 2.98 -9.51 40.70
N SER A 658 2.34 -9.99 41.77
CA SER A 658 0.91 -10.38 41.75
C SER A 658 -0.02 -9.19 41.94
N ASP A 659 0.48 -8.10 42.51
CA ASP A 659 -0.30 -6.90 42.78
C ASP A 659 -0.53 -6.10 41.50
N ALA A 660 -1.60 -5.30 41.47
CA ALA A 660 -1.91 -4.42 40.33
C ALA A 660 -1.18 -3.06 40.41
N GLU A 661 -0.04 -3.03 41.12
CA GLU A 661 0.81 -1.87 41.29
C GLU A 661 2.27 -2.25 41.55
N LEU A 662 3.19 -1.33 41.27
CA LEU A 662 4.61 -1.47 41.61
C LEU A 662 5.28 -0.10 41.75
N ALA A 663 6.05 0.09 42.82
CA ALA A 663 6.92 1.26 42.96
C ALA A 663 8.12 1.14 42.00
N VAL A 664 8.24 2.09 41.06
CA VAL A 664 9.19 2.01 39.93
C VAL A 664 10.09 3.23 39.80
N LEU A 665 9.81 4.32 40.54
CA LEU A 665 10.58 5.56 40.47
C LEU A 665 10.82 6.11 41.88
N GLY A 666 12.05 6.50 42.19
CA GLY A 666 12.40 7.16 43.45
C GLY A 666 13.75 6.69 44.03
N PRO A 667 14.33 7.44 44.98
CA PRO A 667 15.66 7.19 45.51
C PRO A 667 15.81 5.83 46.20
N LYS A 668 14.73 5.34 46.80
CA LYS A 668 14.70 4.06 47.52
C LYS A 668 14.44 2.86 46.61
N ILE A 669 14.13 3.07 45.33
CA ILE A 669 13.81 2.00 44.40
C ILE A 669 15.12 1.42 43.83
N LYS A 670 15.40 0.16 44.22
CA LYS A 670 16.62 -0.59 43.84
C LYS A 670 16.38 -1.68 42.79
N LEU A 671 15.20 -1.69 42.18
CA LEU A 671 14.87 -2.64 41.13
C LEU A 671 15.71 -2.38 39.88
N PRO A 672 16.12 -3.43 39.14
CA PRO A 672 16.85 -3.26 37.88
C PRO A 672 15.96 -2.53 36.87
N ASN A 673 16.55 -1.68 36.02
CA ASN A 673 15.83 -0.92 34.99
C ASN A 673 14.65 -0.06 35.50
N ALA A 674 14.54 0.17 36.80
CA ALA A 674 13.64 1.17 37.37
C ALA A 674 14.17 2.60 37.12
N ASN A 675 13.43 3.60 37.61
CA ASN A 675 13.76 5.02 37.47
C ASN A 675 13.84 5.51 36.02
N LYS A 676 12.97 4.96 35.18
CA LYS A 676 12.78 5.30 33.76
C LYS A 676 11.66 6.28 33.54
N THR A 677 11.54 6.75 32.30
CA THR A 677 10.49 7.70 31.89
C THR A 677 9.20 7.01 31.44
N TYR A 678 9.30 5.88 30.74
CA TYR A 678 8.14 5.19 30.17
C TYR A 678 8.05 3.77 30.71
N TYR A 679 6.82 3.31 31.01
CA TYR A 679 6.60 1.99 31.60
C TYR A 679 5.46 1.24 30.90
N ARG A 680 5.60 -0.09 30.79
CA ARG A 680 4.55 -0.99 30.28
C ARG A 680 4.37 -2.19 31.19
N VAL A 681 3.18 -2.79 31.12
CA VAL A 681 2.82 -3.98 31.90
C VAL A 681 2.34 -5.08 30.96
N VAL A 682 2.75 -6.31 31.22
CA VAL A 682 2.30 -7.53 30.53
C VAL A 682 1.65 -8.46 31.56
N ALA A 683 0.44 -8.95 31.27
CA ALA A 683 -0.24 -9.92 32.12
C ALA A 683 0.26 -11.34 31.83
N VAL A 684 0.27 -12.20 32.86
CA VAL A 684 0.62 -13.62 32.77
C VAL A 684 -0.43 -14.46 33.48
N ASP A 685 -0.97 -15.47 32.81
CA ASP A 685 -1.97 -16.39 33.40
C ASP A 685 -1.32 -17.56 34.16
N GLU A 686 -2.17 -18.42 34.74
CA GLU A 686 -1.75 -19.61 35.50
C GLU A 686 -0.95 -20.63 34.68
N HIS A 687 -1.05 -20.58 33.35
CA HIS A 687 -0.33 -21.45 32.42
C HIS A 687 1.00 -20.82 31.95
N GLY A 688 1.36 -19.64 32.49
CA GLY A 688 2.56 -18.91 32.11
C GLY A 688 2.45 -18.20 30.75
N LYS A 689 1.25 -18.12 30.15
CA LYS A 689 1.04 -17.44 28.88
C LYS A 689 0.88 -15.94 29.07
N ARG A 690 1.55 -15.19 28.20
CA ARG A 690 1.64 -13.73 28.27
C ARG A 690 0.59 -13.08 27.38
N SER A 691 0.08 -11.94 27.82
CA SER A 691 -0.64 -11.00 26.96
C SER A 691 0.33 -10.25 26.03
N GLY A 692 -0.21 -9.41 25.14
CA GLY A 692 0.56 -8.29 24.60
C GLY A 692 0.86 -7.23 25.68
N PRO A 693 1.79 -6.30 25.43
CA PRO A 693 2.06 -5.22 26.36
C PRO A 693 0.90 -4.22 26.40
N SER A 694 0.70 -3.61 27.55
CA SER A 694 -0.22 -2.49 27.73
C SER A 694 0.18 -1.28 26.89
N ASP A 695 -0.72 -0.30 26.83
CA ASP A 695 -0.30 1.06 26.57
C ASP A 695 0.74 1.52 27.62
N TYR A 696 1.63 2.45 27.26
CA TYR A 696 2.68 2.91 28.16
C TYR A 696 2.21 4.05 29.07
N ALA A 697 2.66 4.05 30.32
CA ALA A 697 2.58 5.19 31.22
C ALA A 697 3.82 6.08 31.11
N THR A 698 3.66 7.38 31.30
CA THR A 698 4.76 8.35 31.34
C THR A 698 4.95 8.85 32.77
N ALA A 699 6.17 8.74 33.29
CA ALA A 699 6.54 9.33 34.56
C ALA A 699 6.64 10.86 34.48
N PRO A 700 6.41 11.58 35.59
CA PRO A 700 6.88 12.95 35.69
C PRO A 700 8.40 12.98 35.54
N ARG A 701 8.90 14.05 34.94
CA ARG A 701 10.33 14.24 34.70
C ARG A 701 10.68 15.73 34.63
N PRO A 702 11.89 16.12 35.07
CA PRO A 702 12.90 15.27 35.71
C PRO A 702 12.57 14.99 37.19
N VAL A 703 12.78 13.76 37.63
CA VAL A 703 12.73 13.32 39.03
C VAL A 703 14.10 12.80 39.41
N ILE A 704 14.73 13.41 40.42
CA ILE A 704 16.02 12.97 40.96
C ILE A 704 15.79 11.71 41.80
N HIS A 705 16.41 10.61 41.41
CA HIS A 705 16.21 9.28 41.98
C HIS A 705 17.49 8.64 42.52
N SER A 706 18.60 9.38 42.61
CA SER A 706 19.82 8.96 43.28
C SER A 706 19.81 9.35 44.75
N GLU A 707 20.56 8.63 45.58
CA GLU A 707 20.73 8.96 47.00
C GLU A 707 22.04 9.73 47.23
N PRO A 708 22.02 10.91 47.88
CA PRO A 708 23.21 11.64 48.24
C PRO A 708 23.94 10.98 49.43
N PRO A 709 25.29 11.03 49.47
CA PRO A 709 26.03 10.78 50.71
C PRO A 709 25.61 11.80 51.77
N THR A 710 25.18 11.33 52.93
CA THR A 710 24.74 12.20 54.04
C THR A 710 25.82 12.40 55.10
N ALA A 711 27.02 11.86 54.90
CA ALA A 711 28.14 11.98 55.83
C ALA A 711 29.39 12.52 55.11
N ALA A 712 30.09 13.44 55.75
CA ALA A 712 31.35 14.01 55.27
C ALA A 712 32.28 14.33 56.44
N ARG A 713 33.53 14.70 56.16
CA ARG A 713 34.53 15.10 57.18
C ARG A 713 35.12 16.46 56.86
N VAL A 714 35.50 17.22 57.88
CA VAL A 714 36.22 18.47 57.71
C VAL A 714 37.51 18.22 56.91
N GLY A 715 37.72 19.02 55.86
CA GLY A 715 38.86 18.90 54.93
C GLY A 715 38.79 17.70 53.95
N GLY A 716 37.83 16.78 54.11
CA GLY A 716 37.63 15.64 53.22
C GLY A 716 36.90 16.02 51.93
N ASP A 717 37.14 15.26 50.86
CA ASP A 717 36.42 15.45 49.59
C ASP A 717 34.98 14.92 49.69
N TYR A 718 34.01 15.79 49.42
CA TYR A 718 32.62 15.42 49.19
C TYR A 718 32.38 15.29 47.69
N HIS A 719 31.72 14.20 47.27
CA HIS A 719 31.35 13.96 45.88
C HIS A 719 29.97 13.31 45.80
N TYR A 720 29.08 13.88 44.99
CA TYR A 720 27.77 13.30 44.67
C TYR A 720 27.36 13.68 43.25
N GLN A 721 26.97 12.71 42.43
CA GLN A 721 26.39 13.00 41.12
C GLN A 721 24.92 12.59 41.13
N PRO A 722 23.98 13.56 41.11
CA PRO A 722 22.56 13.24 41.05
C PRO A 722 22.20 12.62 39.70
N GLN A 723 21.25 11.70 39.72
CA GLN A 723 20.67 11.07 38.55
C GLN A 723 19.18 11.40 38.52
N ALA A 724 18.71 11.87 37.38
CA ALA A 724 17.30 12.13 37.13
C ALA A 724 16.82 11.37 35.89
N ASN A 725 15.56 10.92 35.93
CA ASN A 725 14.95 10.31 34.74
C ASN A 725 14.80 11.36 33.62
N ARG A 726 14.83 10.88 32.38
CA ARG A 726 14.77 11.69 31.17
C ARG A 726 14.25 10.89 30.00
N SER A 727 13.66 11.54 29.02
CA SER A 727 13.28 10.93 27.74
C SER A 727 14.48 10.93 26.78
N LEU A 728 14.73 9.81 26.12
CA LEU A 728 15.55 9.75 24.91
C LEU A 728 14.78 10.22 23.66
N GLY A 729 13.48 10.48 23.81
CA GLY A 729 12.59 10.71 22.68
C GLY A 729 12.43 9.42 21.89
N ASP A 730 12.34 9.58 20.58
CA ASP A 730 12.02 8.54 19.61
C ASP A 730 12.66 8.88 18.27
N LEU A 731 12.81 7.86 17.43
CA LEU A 731 13.29 8.01 16.06
C LEU A 731 12.24 8.80 15.26
N LYS A 732 12.61 9.96 14.69
CA LYS A 732 11.76 10.72 13.77
C LYS A 732 12.54 11.15 12.54
N ALA A 733 11.83 11.41 11.45
CA ALA A 733 12.33 12.04 10.23
C ALA A 733 12.13 13.56 10.30
N ARG A 734 13.12 14.33 9.86
CA ARG A 734 13.06 15.79 9.70
C ARG A 734 13.90 16.21 8.50
N GLU A 735 13.60 17.36 7.92
CA GLU A 735 14.53 17.98 6.98
C GLU A 735 15.57 18.83 7.73
N ILE A 736 16.86 18.59 7.46
CA ILE A 736 18.00 19.35 7.97
C ILE A 736 18.87 19.70 6.77
N ASN A 737 19.09 21.00 6.53
CA ASN A 737 19.88 21.51 5.39
C ASN A 737 19.42 20.98 4.02
N GLY A 738 18.11 20.83 3.81
CA GLY A 738 17.54 20.33 2.56
C GLY A 738 17.66 18.81 2.37
N GLN A 739 18.09 18.07 3.40
CA GLN A 739 18.16 16.62 3.39
C GLN A 739 17.25 16.02 4.46
N GLU A 740 16.53 14.96 4.12
CA GLU A 740 15.81 14.18 5.12
C GLU A 740 16.82 13.43 6.01
N VAL A 741 16.71 13.66 7.32
CA VAL A 741 17.52 13.01 8.35
C VAL A 741 16.57 12.29 9.30
N ARG A 742 16.88 11.01 9.54
CA ARG A 742 16.22 10.20 10.57
C ARG A 742 17.16 10.02 11.73
N ALA A 743 16.72 10.39 12.91
CA ALA A 743 17.50 10.36 14.14
C ALA A 743 16.58 10.34 15.34
N PHE A 744 17.09 9.93 16.50
CA PHE A 744 16.44 10.22 17.77
C PHE A 744 16.46 11.73 18.00
N PHE A 745 15.27 12.30 18.14
CA PHE A 745 15.08 13.71 18.43
C PHE A 745 14.49 13.91 19.82
N GLU A 746 14.60 15.13 20.35
CA GLU A 746 14.07 15.47 21.68
C GLU A 746 14.72 14.67 22.82
N ILE A 747 15.98 14.22 22.63
CA ILE A 747 16.80 13.64 23.70
C ILE A 747 16.97 14.70 24.80
N GLU A 748 16.38 14.44 25.96
CA GLU A 748 16.40 15.35 27.09
C GLU A 748 17.75 15.29 27.81
N SER A 749 18.22 16.43 28.30
CA SER A 749 19.45 16.54 29.09
C SER A 749 19.17 17.35 30.35
N PRO A 750 18.90 16.69 31.50
CA PRO A 750 18.65 17.39 32.75
C PRO A 750 19.82 18.30 33.13
N LYS A 751 19.49 19.55 33.47
CA LYS A 751 20.40 20.53 34.07
C LYS A 751 20.09 20.69 35.54
N TYR A 752 21.12 20.84 36.36
CA TYR A 752 20.99 20.87 37.81
C TYR A 752 21.37 22.23 38.39
N THR A 753 20.75 22.60 39.51
CA THR A 753 21.11 23.79 40.28
C THR A 753 21.06 23.50 41.78
N ILE A 754 21.93 24.16 42.54
CA ILE A 754 21.80 24.24 44.00
C ILE A 754 20.80 25.34 44.31
N VAL A 755 19.65 24.95 44.87
CA VAL A 755 18.64 25.89 45.39
C VAL A 755 19.04 26.38 46.79
N LYS A 756 19.59 25.47 47.60
CA LYS A 756 20.11 25.74 48.95
C LYS A 756 21.33 24.87 49.19
N GLY A 757 22.40 25.42 49.78
CA GLY A 757 23.59 24.64 50.11
C GLY A 757 24.69 25.50 50.75
N PRO A 758 25.70 24.87 51.36
CA PRO A 758 26.83 25.57 51.95
C PRO A 758 27.78 26.13 50.88
N ALA A 759 28.51 27.21 51.22
CA ALA A 759 29.41 27.89 50.29
C ALA A 759 30.57 27.01 49.78
N TRP A 760 30.97 26.00 50.54
CA TRP A 760 32.03 25.05 50.16
C TRP A 760 31.58 24.03 49.10
N LEU A 761 30.27 23.90 48.84
CA LEU A 761 29.70 22.95 47.89
C LEU A 761 29.46 23.64 46.54
N LYS A 762 30.03 23.06 45.47
CA LYS A 762 29.87 23.54 44.09
C LYS A 762 29.20 22.46 43.25
N LEU A 763 28.47 22.89 42.24
CA LEU A 763 27.76 22.02 41.30
C LEU A 763 28.16 22.35 39.87
N ASP A 764 28.44 21.31 39.08
CA ASP A 764 28.47 21.40 37.62
C ASP A 764 27.02 21.33 37.07
N PRO A 765 26.50 22.40 36.44
CA PRO A 765 25.13 22.43 35.95
C PRO A 765 24.79 21.37 34.90
N ALA A 766 25.77 20.91 34.11
CA ALA A 766 25.54 19.98 33.01
C ALA A 766 25.49 18.51 33.48
N THR A 767 26.39 18.14 34.39
CA THR A 767 26.48 16.76 34.89
C THR A 767 25.75 16.54 36.21
N GLY A 768 25.42 17.63 36.90
CA GLY A 768 24.89 17.64 38.27
C GLY A 768 25.95 17.40 39.35
N THR A 769 27.19 17.12 38.96
CA THR A 769 28.25 16.71 39.89
C THR A 769 28.49 17.76 40.97
N LEU A 770 28.22 17.37 42.21
CA LEU A 770 28.46 18.13 43.42
C LEU A 770 29.82 17.76 43.99
N VAL A 771 30.69 18.76 44.14
CA VAL A 771 32.01 18.61 44.77
C VAL A 771 32.24 19.71 45.80
N GLY A 772 32.95 19.38 46.87
CA GLY A 772 33.29 20.35 47.89
C GLY A 772 34.18 19.79 48.99
N LYS A 773 34.78 20.68 49.78
CA LYS A 773 35.54 20.33 50.99
C LYS A 773 34.95 21.07 52.18
N PRO A 774 34.28 20.38 53.12
CA PRO A 774 33.74 21.03 54.30
C PRO A 774 34.85 21.69 55.12
N ASP A 775 34.63 22.94 55.53
CA ASP A 775 35.57 23.75 56.31
C ASP A 775 35.24 23.76 57.82
N ALA A 776 34.06 23.27 58.20
CA ALA A 776 33.62 23.15 59.59
C ALA A 776 32.71 21.93 59.80
N ALA A 777 32.74 21.37 61.00
CA ALA A 777 31.82 20.31 61.41
C ALA A 777 30.41 20.87 61.65
N GLY A 778 29.38 20.08 61.37
CA GLY A 778 27.98 20.48 61.53
C GLY A 778 27.04 19.85 60.50
N LYS A 779 25.76 20.22 60.58
CA LYS A 779 24.72 19.76 59.65
C LYS A 779 24.44 20.82 58.59
N PHE A 780 24.62 20.46 57.34
CA PHE A 780 24.40 21.36 56.21
C PHE A 780 23.23 20.88 55.37
N GLU A 781 22.16 21.68 55.30
CA GLU A 781 21.03 21.40 54.43
C GLU A 781 21.37 21.75 52.98
N VAL A 782 21.07 20.83 52.07
CA VAL A 782 21.27 20.97 50.64
C VAL A 782 19.96 20.66 49.93
N THR A 783 19.56 21.55 49.03
CA THR A 783 18.45 21.33 48.10
C THR A 783 18.95 21.52 46.69
N ILE A 784 18.76 20.51 45.86
CA ILE A 784 19.07 20.56 44.42
C ILE A 784 17.79 20.44 43.60
N LEU A 785 17.81 21.04 42.42
CA LEU A 785 16.72 20.99 41.45
C LEU A 785 17.25 20.52 40.10
N ALA A 786 16.53 19.60 39.46
CA ALA A 786 16.73 19.26 38.05
C ALA A 786 15.71 19.98 37.18
N THR A 787 16.14 20.47 36.03
CA THR A 787 15.28 21.08 35.01
C THR A 787 15.63 20.54 33.64
N ILE A 788 14.66 20.43 32.74
CA ILE A 788 14.85 20.03 31.35
C ILE A 788 14.38 21.19 30.47
N GLU A 789 15.17 21.54 29.46
CA GLU A 789 14.78 22.46 28.39
C GLU A 789 14.47 21.61 27.15
N ARG A 790 13.22 21.67 26.66
CA ARG A 790 12.77 20.97 25.46
C ARG A 790 12.59 21.95 24.33
N GLU A 791 13.12 21.60 23.17
CA GLU A 791 12.87 22.33 21.95
C GLU A 791 11.49 21.98 21.38
N GLN A 792 10.62 22.97 21.26
CA GLN A 792 9.31 22.88 20.64
C GLN A 792 9.38 23.46 19.23
N ARG A 793 8.91 22.70 18.23
CA ARG A 793 9.01 23.08 16.82
C ARG A 793 7.63 23.33 16.24
N LYS A 794 7.47 24.48 15.58
CA LYS A 794 6.31 24.79 14.75
C LYS A 794 6.67 24.53 13.29
N VAL A 795 5.95 23.62 12.66
CA VAL A 795 6.15 23.23 11.25
C VAL A 795 5.04 23.80 10.36
N ASP A 796 5.34 23.95 9.07
CA ASP A 796 4.37 24.33 8.04
C ASP A 796 3.47 23.13 7.73
N GLU A 797 2.30 23.10 8.36
CA GLU A 797 1.33 22.02 8.17
C GLU A 797 0.88 21.87 6.72
N ALA A 798 0.79 22.97 5.96
CA ALA A 798 0.36 22.92 4.57
C ALA A 798 1.39 22.24 3.65
N ALA A 799 2.67 22.35 3.99
CA ALA A 799 3.73 21.60 3.32
C ALA A 799 3.76 20.14 3.78
N LEU A 800 3.55 19.90 5.08
CA LEU A 800 3.70 18.58 5.71
C LEU A 800 2.60 17.59 5.30
N VAL A 801 1.39 18.05 4.99
CA VAL A 801 0.34 17.19 4.41
C VAL A 801 0.67 16.63 3.02
N TRP A 802 1.78 17.10 2.43
CA TRP A 802 2.38 16.60 1.19
C TRP A 802 3.76 15.98 1.40
N GLY A 803 4.10 15.58 2.63
CA GLY A 803 5.39 14.97 2.93
C GLY A 803 6.53 15.96 3.15
N ASN A 804 6.32 17.26 2.96
CA ASN A 804 7.42 18.23 2.97
C ASN A 804 7.60 18.85 4.36
N TYR A 805 8.72 18.57 5.01
CA TYR A 805 9.04 19.15 6.31
C TYR A 805 9.60 20.56 6.14
N ARG A 806 8.90 21.56 6.68
CA ARG A 806 9.40 22.95 6.73
C ARG A 806 9.23 23.51 8.13
N LEU A 807 10.34 23.90 8.75
CA LEU A 807 10.34 24.54 10.07
C LEU A 807 9.97 26.03 9.93
N LEU A 808 9.00 26.48 10.74
CA LEU A 808 8.58 27.88 10.80
C LEU A 808 9.15 28.61 12.00
N ALA A 809 9.15 27.96 13.17
CA ALA A 809 9.67 28.55 14.40
C ALA A 809 10.11 27.47 15.38
N THR A 810 10.97 27.88 16.30
CA THR A 810 11.43 27.08 17.43
C THR A 810 11.19 27.86 18.72
N SER A 811 10.70 27.19 19.75
CA SER A 811 10.61 27.72 21.12
C SER A 811 11.21 26.73 22.11
N ILE A 812 11.50 27.19 23.33
CA ILE A 812 11.99 26.34 24.42
C ILE A 812 10.92 26.25 25.50
N GLU A 813 10.57 25.03 25.86
CA GLU A 813 9.74 24.72 27.02
C GLU A 813 10.66 24.27 28.16
N LYS A 814 10.48 24.87 29.36
CA LYS A 814 11.25 24.48 30.54
C LYS A 814 10.38 23.64 31.48
N LEU A 815 10.78 22.40 31.68
CA LEU A 815 10.19 21.49 32.66
C LEU A 815 11.02 21.55 33.94
N ALA A 816 10.40 21.88 35.07
CA ALA A 816 11.02 21.86 36.38
C ALA A 816 10.62 20.59 37.13
N GLY A 817 11.60 19.90 37.72
CA GLY A 817 11.37 18.75 38.56
C GLY A 817 10.99 19.09 40.00
N THR A 818 10.74 18.07 40.81
CA THR A 818 10.64 18.22 42.26
C THR A 818 12.04 18.40 42.86
N PRO A 819 12.28 19.41 43.72
CA PRO A 819 13.57 19.56 44.40
C PRO A 819 13.88 18.37 45.31
N GLN A 820 15.13 17.90 45.31
CA GLN A 820 15.63 16.93 46.27
C GLN A 820 16.34 17.66 47.41
N SER A 821 15.85 17.51 48.64
CA SER A 821 16.45 18.06 49.85
C SER A 821 17.08 16.97 50.70
N PHE A 822 18.28 17.22 51.23
CA PHE A 822 19.01 16.31 52.11
C PHE A 822 19.93 17.09 53.06
N THR A 823 20.44 16.41 54.09
CA THR A 823 21.38 16.98 55.06
C THR A 823 22.70 16.24 54.99
N ILE A 824 23.80 16.99 54.88
CA ILE A 824 25.16 16.48 55.02
C ILE A 824 25.60 16.69 56.47
N ASP A 825 25.86 15.61 57.19
CA ASP A 825 26.45 15.63 58.53
C ASP A 825 27.97 15.57 58.41
N VAL A 826 28.63 16.68 58.73
CA VAL A 826 30.09 16.82 58.65
C VAL A 826 30.67 16.59 60.05
N THR A 827 31.42 15.50 60.21
CA THR A 827 32.17 15.23 61.44
C THR A 827 33.56 15.89 61.38
N PRO A 828 34.22 16.12 62.53
CA PRO A 828 35.60 16.61 62.57
C PRO A 828 36.57 15.80 61.71
#